data_AF-A0AAU6EEA5-F1
#
_entry.id   AF-A0AAU6EEA5-F1
#
_cell.length_a   1.000
_cell.length_b   1.000
_cell.length_c   1.000
_cell.angle_alpha   90.00
_cell.angle_beta   90.00
_cell.angle_gamma   90.00
#
_symmetry.space_group_name_H-M   'P 1'
#
loop_
_entity.id
_entity.type
_entity.pdbx_description
1 polymer ?
#
loop_
_entity_poly.entity_id
_entity_poly.type
_entity_poly.pdbx_seq_one_letter_code
_entity_poly.pdbx_strand_id
1 'polypeptide(L)'
;MLRKLVSCVAVLAAAFSLAPPAQATPNTAPNTVAKAASKTAALAAPGYTQVTLAKGAAETGEPMGLTVLPNRGVLHTSRDGTIRYTDALGNTKVAGTIPVYTHDEEGLQSIKADPNFASNRWVYVFYAPPLSTPGGDAPAFGTAAQFAPFNGVNRLARYTVNADHTLNAASAVTVLDVPTSRGMCCHVGGDIDFDAAGNLYLSTGDDTNPFDSSGYTPIDERTDRNPAFDAQRTSGNSNDLRGKVLRIKPSAAGGYTVPAGNLFPAGTANTRPEIYAMGFRNPFRMNVDKATGTVYLGDYGPDSGTASATRGPAASVAFERITQPGNYGWPYCSQFNVPYVDFTFPSGPSGAAFNCAGGPTNNSRNNTGITQLPASRAAWLPYGVGQDRSELCCGSWSPMGAPVYNYDAALASDVKFPASMSGKVFISEFGRRWIKTVTLNGSGGVGTIEPFPAWTGTQVMDSEFGPDGALYVLDYGTGWFGGDANSAVYRIEYNSGTGQAPIAAINATPRAGNAPLAVQFSSAGSTDPDGDPITYAWDFTTNGSTDSTAANPTFTYTANGTYTATLTVSDNTGRSATASTTISVGQAAVTLNLPLNGRVFNFGDAIPFQITVTDPNSPTIDCSRVKMNYILGHDSHGHLLTTATGCSGTIQTPVDGEHDPNANIFGVFDAEYTPAGSTTAIHAPQAVLQPRTRQAEHFSAQQGVQVVPKPSANGGNAIGYVENGDWISFTPYNLSGVTSFTARVASAGAGGTLTLRAGSATGTVVGTATVAPTGGWETWANVTGTVTPPAGTTNLFLVFTGGAGSLFDIDSFTFASGGTPPTSTNLALNKPATASSVEAAIYPASAAVDASATTRWASTFSDPQWIQVDLGATYTINRVRLVWEAAYGSAYQIQTSPNGTTWTSVRSVTGGNGGEDDNTGLSNSARYVRIYGTTRGTAWGYSLFNFEVYGS
;
A
#
# COMPACT_ATOMS: atom_id res chain seq x y z
N MET A 1 18.73 24.77 -46.56
CA MET A 1 19.68 25.78 -46.05
C MET A 1 20.21 25.29 -44.71
N LEU A 2 21.55 25.19 -44.60
CA LEU A 2 22.43 24.83 -43.45
C LEU A 2 21.89 23.81 -42.40
N ARG A 3 22.45 22.59 -42.24
CA ARG A 3 23.86 22.25 -41.96
C ARG A 3 24.27 20.90 -42.60
N LYS A 4 25.52 20.82 -43.08
CA LYS A 4 26.29 19.62 -43.46
C LYS A 4 27.61 19.62 -42.67
N LEU A 5 28.09 18.45 -42.26
CA LEU A 5 29.50 18.07 -41.96
C LEU A 5 29.49 16.53 -41.84
N VAL A 6 29.93 15.73 -42.82
CA VAL A 6 31.27 15.44 -43.38
C VAL A 6 32.20 14.72 -42.39
N SER A 7 32.35 13.42 -42.62
CA SER A 7 33.44 12.55 -42.16
C SER A 7 34.47 12.38 -43.28
N CYS A 8 35.76 12.25 -42.94
CA CYS A 8 36.75 11.51 -43.74
C CYS A 8 37.95 11.05 -42.90
N VAL A 9 38.51 9.92 -43.32
CA VAL A 9 39.48 9.03 -42.67
C VAL A 9 40.85 9.11 -43.39
N ALA A 10 41.91 8.59 -42.72
CA ALA A 10 43.18 8.05 -43.26
C ALA A 10 44.39 9.01 -43.30
N VAL A 11 45.68 8.66 -43.11
CA VAL A 11 46.44 7.43 -42.79
C VAL A 11 47.95 7.78 -42.61
N LEU A 12 48.70 6.97 -41.84
CA LEU A 12 50.17 6.67 -41.77
C LEU A 12 51.28 7.76 -41.78
N ALA A 13 52.25 7.58 -40.85
CA ALA A 13 53.67 7.32 -41.18
C ALA A 13 54.45 6.76 -39.97
N ALA A 14 55.31 5.77 -40.21
CA ALA A 14 56.23 5.12 -39.26
C ALA A 14 57.64 5.00 -39.89
N ALA A 15 58.72 5.06 -39.08
CA ALA A 15 60.10 4.60 -39.32
C ALA A 15 61.07 5.28 -38.30
N PHE A 16 62.14 4.71 -37.73
CA PHE A 16 62.76 3.37 -37.69
C PHE A 16 63.90 3.35 -36.63
N SER A 17 64.46 2.15 -36.38
CA SER A 17 65.80 1.78 -35.82
C SER A 17 65.87 1.35 -34.35
N LEU A 18 66.77 0.46 -33.91
CA LEU A 18 67.28 -0.89 -34.30
C LEU A 18 68.22 -1.28 -33.12
N ALA A 19 68.18 -2.54 -32.63
CA ALA A 19 68.99 -3.09 -31.51
C ALA A 19 70.46 -3.42 -31.94
N PRO A 20 71.40 -4.08 -31.17
CA PRO A 20 71.37 -4.76 -29.83
C PRO A 20 72.72 -4.58 -29.03
N PRO A 21 73.31 -5.51 -28.22
CA PRO A 21 72.86 -6.62 -27.34
C PRO A 21 73.39 -6.52 -25.86
N ALA A 22 73.06 -7.54 -25.05
CA ALA A 22 73.38 -7.72 -23.63
C ALA A 22 74.85 -8.07 -23.29
N GLN A 23 75.31 -7.72 -22.08
CA GLN A 23 76.31 -8.46 -21.31
C GLN A 23 76.18 -8.18 -19.79
N ALA A 24 76.43 -9.22 -19.00
CA ALA A 24 76.11 -9.34 -17.58
C ALA A 24 77.33 -9.20 -16.65
N THR A 25 77.01 -9.07 -15.35
CA THR A 25 77.80 -9.34 -14.11
C THR A 25 78.57 -8.17 -13.45
N PRO A 26 78.92 -8.24 -12.15
CA PRO A 26 78.00 -8.36 -10.99
C PRO A 26 78.37 -7.42 -9.80
N ASN A 27 77.48 -7.41 -8.79
CA ASN A 27 77.75 -7.33 -7.34
C ASN A 27 77.62 -6.01 -6.53
N THR A 28 76.92 -6.18 -5.39
CA THR A 28 76.95 -5.51 -4.07
C THR A 28 76.37 -4.09 -3.83
N ALA A 29 75.15 -4.08 -3.24
CA ALA A 29 74.63 -3.33 -2.05
C ALA A 29 74.69 -1.77 -1.98
N PRO A 30 73.96 -1.08 -1.06
CA PRO A 30 72.80 -1.42 -0.22
C PRO A 30 71.61 -0.44 -0.31
N ASN A 31 70.52 -0.81 0.38
CA ASN A 31 69.30 -0.05 0.71
C ASN A 31 69.46 1.48 0.91
N THR A 32 68.59 2.23 0.23
CA THR A 32 67.98 3.45 0.77
C THR A 32 66.47 3.42 0.52
N VAL A 33 65.70 3.34 1.60
CA VAL A 33 64.24 3.44 1.61
C VAL A 33 63.85 4.86 1.20
N ALA A 34 63.26 5.01 0.00
CA ALA A 34 62.57 6.23 -0.37
C ALA A 34 61.19 6.25 0.31
N LYS A 35 61.02 7.19 1.23
CA LYS A 35 59.77 7.50 1.93
C LYS A 35 58.73 7.91 0.87
N ALA A 36 57.73 7.07 0.63
CA ALA A 36 56.61 7.40 -0.24
C ALA A 36 55.85 8.58 0.36
N ALA A 37 55.79 9.70 -0.37
CA ALA A 37 54.92 10.81 -0.03
C ALA A 37 53.46 10.36 -0.21
N SER A 38 52.67 10.43 0.86
CA SER A 38 51.22 10.22 0.82
C SER A 38 50.59 11.27 -0.09
N LYS A 39 49.97 10.85 -1.19
CA LYS A 39 48.98 11.69 -1.87
C LYS A 39 47.79 11.80 -0.92
N THR A 40 47.59 12.96 -0.31
CA THR A 40 46.28 13.35 0.24
C THR A 40 45.31 13.40 -0.93
N ALA A 41 44.27 12.56 -0.89
CA ALA A 41 43.19 12.61 -1.85
C ALA A 41 42.45 13.96 -1.72
N ALA A 42 41.88 14.46 -2.82
CA ALA A 42 41.17 15.73 -2.82
C ALA A 42 39.80 15.54 -2.17
N LEU A 43 39.49 16.33 -1.13
CA LEU A 43 38.19 16.29 -0.43
C LEU A 43 37.04 16.45 -1.42
N ALA A 44 35.98 15.67 -1.24
CA ALA A 44 34.76 15.78 -2.01
C ALA A 44 34.12 17.17 -1.84
N ALA A 45 33.44 17.63 -2.90
CA ALA A 45 32.72 18.89 -2.88
C ALA A 45 31.61 18.89 -1.80
N PRO A 46 31.21 20.07 -1.28
CA PRO A 46 30.09 20.17 -0.36
C PRO A 46 28.83 19.53 -0.94
N GLY A 47 28.10 18.80 -0.11
CA GLY A 47 26.98 18.00 -0.58
C GLY A 47 26.30 17.21 0.53
N TYR A 48 25.24 16.50 0.16
CA TYR A 48 24.49 15.66 1.07
C TYR A 48 24.89 14.20 0.94
N THR A 49 24.92 13.49 2.08
CA THR A 49 25.17 12.06 2.14
C THR A 49 24.03 11.38 2.89
N GLN A 50 23.46 10.33 2.31
CA GLN A 50 22.45 9.50 2.96
C GLN A 50 23.14 8.29 3.63
N VAL A 51 23.24 8.32 4.95
CA VAL A 51 23.79 7.23 5.78
C VAL A 51 22.66 6.27 6.13
N THR A 52 22.86 4.97 5.89
CA THR A 52 21.90 3.92 6.28
C THR A 52 22.20 3.50 7.72
N LEU A 53 21.21 3.63 8.61
CA LEU A 53 21.33 3.23 10.02
C LEU A 53 20.68 1.87 10.30
N ALA A 54 19.59 1.54 9.61
CA ALA A 54 18.93 0.23 9.71
C ALA A 54 18.31 -0.08 8.35
N LYS A 55 18.25 -1.35 7.94
CA LYS A 55 17.68 -1.75 6.66
C LYS A 55 17.02 -3.12 6.68
N GLY A 56 15.87 -3.19 6.03
CA GLY A 56 15.07 -4.39 5.87
C GLY A 56 14.06 -4.60 7.01
N ALA A 57 12.97 -5.30 6.71
CA ALA A 57 11.92 -5.66 7.67
C ALA A 57 12.43 -6.35 8.95
N ALA A 58 13.57 -7.05 8.91
CA ALA A 58 14.17 -7.63 10.11
C ALA A 58 14.59 -6.55 11.13
N GLU A 59 15.15 -5.46 10.64
CA GLU A 59 15.63 -4.35 11.47
C GLU A 59 14.59 -3.26 11.68
N THR A 60 13.53 -3.18 10.88
CA THR A 60 12.51 -2.12 10.98
C THR A 60 11.10 -2.61 11.32
N GLY A 61 10.76 -3.86 11.01
CA GLY A 61 9.36 -4.33 10.98
C GLY A 61 8.53 -3.58 9.93
N GLU A 62 7.25 -3.39 10.22
CA GLU A 62 6.36 -2.48 9.48
C GLU A 62 6.52 -1.06 10.02
N PRO A 63 7.36 -0.19 9.42
CA PRO A 63 7.80 1.03 10.07
C PRO A 63 6.64 2.01 10.23
N MET A 64 6.46 2.61 11.42
CA MET A 64 5.39 3.59 11.67
C MET A 64 5.94 4.94 12.13
N GLY A 65 6.51 5.09 13.32
CA GLY A 65 7.05 6.37 13.79
C GLY A 65 8.50 6.28 14.22
N LEU A 66 9.21 7.40 14.26
CA LEU A 66 10.54 7.51 14.85
C LEU A 66 10.67 8.68 15.83
N THR A 67 11.68 8.58 16.70
CA THR A 67 12.19 9.72 17.44
C THR A 67 13.71 9.62 17.63
N VAL A 68 14.40 10.72 17.39
CA VAL A 68 15.84 10.90 17.53
C VAL A 68 16.16 11.38 18.93
N LEU A 69 16.98 10.61 19.62
CA LEU A 69 17.41 10.89 20.99
C LEU A 69 18.61 11.86 21.01
N PRO A 70 18.89 12.52 22.16
CA PRO A 70 20.04 13.42 22.31
C PRO A 70 21.41 12.79 21.97
N ASN A 71 21.53 11.46 22.08
CA ASN A 71 22.75 10.73 21.72
C ASN A 71 22.83 10.34 20.24
N ARG A 72 21.92 10.86 19.40
CA ARG A 72 21.77 10.56 17.96
C ARG A 72 21.31 9.12 17.64
N GLY A 73 20.93 8.34 18.64
CA GLY A 73 20.22 7.09 18.40
C GLY A 73 18.74 7.34 18.12
N VAL A 74 18.11 6.41 17.42
CA VAL A 74 16.72 6.49 16.97
C VAL A 74 15.92 5.39 17.66
N LEU A 75 14.84 5.76 18.33
CA LEU A 75 13.77 4.81 18.65
C LEU A 75 12.76 4.83 17.50
N HIS A 76 12.39 3.67 16.99
CA HIS A 76 11.39 3.55 15.93
C HIS A 76 10.43 2.41 16.19
N THR A 77 9.21 2.56 15.69
CA THR A 77 8.11 1.63 15.94
C THR A 77 7.79 0.79 14.71
N SER A 78 7.35 -0.43 14.98
CA SER A 78 6.67 -1.29 14.04
C SER A 78 5.20 -1.42 14.44
N ARG A 79 4.27 -1.49 13.47
CA ARG A 79 2.83 -1.51 13.74
C ARG A 79 2.40 -2.66 14.65
N ASP A 80 3.11 -3.79 14.59
CA ASP A 80 2.94 -4.98 15.44
C ASP A 80 3.23 -4.75 16.94
N GLY A 81 3.60 -3.53 17.35
CA GLY A 81 3.89 -3.17 18.73
C GLY A 81 5.38 -3.26 19.11
N THR A 82 6.24 -3.67 18.18
CA THR A 82 7.69 -3.74 18.43
C THR A 82 8.32 -2.35 18.37
N ILE A 83 9.10 -1.99 19.39
CA ILE A 83 9.92 -0.78 19.43
C ILE A 83 11.38 -1.19 19.35
N ARG A 84 12.14 -0.55 18.46
CA ARG A 84 13.56 -0.80 18.25
C ARG A 84 14.38 0.43 18.56
N TYR A 85 15.62 0.22 18.98
CA TYR A 85 16.63 1.24 19.12
C TYR A 85 17.74 0.98 18.12
N THR A 86 18.01 1.97 17.27
CA THR A 86 19.14 2.00 16.35
C THR A 86 20.10 3.08 16.81
N ASP A 87 21.34 2.73 17.15
CA ASP A 87 22.32 3.71 17.63
C ASP A 87 22.89 4.59 16.49
N ALA A 88 23.74 5.57 16.84
CA ALA A 88 24.33 6.49 15.87
C ALA A 88 25.28 5.80 14.87
N LEU A 89 25.71 4.57 15.17
CA LEU A 89 26.51 3.68 14.35
C LEU A 89 25.64 2.58 13.72
N GLY A 90 24.32 2.74 13.63
CA GLY A 90 23.45 1.80 12.93
C GLY A 90 23.28 0.42 13.60
N ASN A 91 23.74 0.21 14.84
CA ASN A 91 23.45 -1.05 15.53
C ASN A 91 22.00 -1.04 16.00
N THR A 92 21.22 -2.01 15.52
CA THR A 92 19.78 -2.11 15.83
C THR A 92 19.48 -3.25 16.79
N LYS A 93 18.65 -2.96 17.81
CA LYS A 93 18.11 -3.97 18.72
C LYS A 93 16.64 -3.70 19.06
N VAL A 94 15.92 -4.73 19.50
CA VAL A 94 14.59 -4.55 20.10
C VAL A 94 14.74 -3.86 21.45
N ALA A 95 14.08 -2.71 21.61
CA ALA A 95 14.01 -1.96 22.86
C ALA A 95 12.87 -2.45 23.75
N GLY A 96 11.78 -2.96 23.17
CA GLY A 96 10.66 -3.56 23.87
C GLY A 96 9.50 -3.85 22.93
N THR A 97 8.48 -4.54 23.43
CA THR A 97 7.24 -4.82 22.68
C THR A 97 6.05 -4.44 23.52
N ILE A 98 5.10 -3.73 22.93
CA ILE A 98 3.82 -3.36 23.54
C ILE A 98 2.75 -4.27 22.93
N PRO A 99 1.94 -4.99 23.73
CA PRO A 99 0.80 -5.72 23.20
C PRO A 99 -0.16 -4.76 22.50
N VAL A 100 -0.56 -5.09 21.27
CA VAL A 100 -1.46 -4.27 20.46
C VAL A 100 -2.61 -5.10 19.88
N TYR A 101 -3.74 -4.45 19.66
CA TYR A 101 -4.80 -4.95 18.79
C TYR A 101 -4.42 -4.62 17.34
N THR A 102 -4.39 -5.64 16.50
CA THR A 102 -4.04 -5.53 15.08
C THR A 102 -5.22 -6.00 14.24
N HIS A 103 -5.93 -5.06 13.64
CA HIS A 103 -6.95 -5.26 12.62
C HIS A 103 -7.02 -3.98 11.79
N ASP A 104 -7.22 -4.07 10.48
CA ASP A 104 -7.11 -2.93 9.57
C ASP A 104 -5.78 -2.15 9.77
N GLU A 105 -5.86 -0.84 9.99
CA GLU A 105 -4.71 0.07 10.20
C GLU A 105 -4.26 0.15 11.67
N GLU A 106 -4.89 -0.60 12.57
CA GLU A 106 -4.64 -0.52 14.00
C GLU A 106 -3.33 -1.20 14.42
N GLY A 107 -2.76 -0.70 15.52
CA GLY A 107 -1.47 -1.14 16.03
C GLY A 107 -0.75 -0.04 16.80
N LEU A 108 0.59 -0.08 16.81
CA LEU A 108 1.45 0.97 17.36
C LEU A 108 1.78 2.02 16.28
N GLN A 109 1.32 3.26 16.45
CA GLN A 109 1.36 4.29 15.41
C GLN A 109 2.59 5.21 15.47
N SER A 110 2.97 5.65 16.66
CA SER A 110 4.07 6.62 16.82
C SER A 110 4.74 6.52 18.20
N ILE A 111 5.96 7.05 18.26
CA ILE A 111 6.77 7.23 19.47
C ILE A 111 7.44 8.61 19.43
N LYS A 112 7.44 9.33 20.55
CA LYS A 112 8.12 10.63 20.65
C LYS A 112 8.82 10.80 21.98
N ALA A 113 10.09 11.19 21.93
CA ALA A 113 10.85 11.55 23.12
C ALA A 113 10.34 12.86 23.72
N ASP A 114 10.21 12.89 25.06
CA ASP A 114 9.92 14.13 25.78
C ASP A 114 11.03 15.17 25.51
N PRO A 115 10.72 16.47 25.40
CA PRO A 115 11.74 17.51 25.22
C PRO A 115 12.84 17.49 26.30
N ASN A 116 12.56 16.97 27.50
CA ASN A 116 13.52 16.80 28.59
C ASN A 116 14.06 15.35 28.70
N PHE A 117 14.05 14.57 27.62
CA PHE A 117 14.49 13.17 27.60
C PHE A 117 15.87 12.95 28.23
N ALA A 118 16.79 13.89 28.05
CA ALA A 118 18.13 13.83 28.64
C ALA A 118 18.09 13.69 30.18
N SER A 119 17.04 14.21 30.83
CA SER A 119 16.85 14.20 32.28
C SER A 119 15.84 13.13 32.73
N ASN A 120 14.68 13.04 32.07
CA ASN A 120 13.57 12.19 32.52
C ASN A 120 13.51 10.82 31.82
N ARG A 121 14.18 10.67 30.67
CA ARG A 121 14.14 9.48 29.82
C ARG A 121 12.72 9.07 29.38
N TRP A 122 11.79 10.01 29.29
CA TRP A 122 10.40 9.71 28.94
C TRP A 122 10.16 9.69 27.44
N VAL A 123 9.39 8.70 27.00
CA VAL A 123 8.81 8.63 25.66
C VAL A 123 7.30 8.53 25.76
N TYR A 124 6.62 9.08 24.77
CA TYR A 124 5.17 8.98 24.59
C TYR A 124 4.91 8.09 23.38
N VAL A 125 3.97 7.16 23.51
CA VAL A 125 3.58 6.23 22.46
C VAL A 125 2.07 6.28 22.27
N PHE A 126 1.62 6.16 21.02
CA PHE A 126 0.20 6.08 20.67
C PHE A 126 -0.08 4.73 19.99
N TYR A 127 -0.97 3.94 20.59
CA TYR A 127 -1.20 2.56 20.16
C TYR A 127 -2.62 2.07 20.45
N ALA A 128 -3.03 1.02 19.75
CA ALA A 128 -4.25 0.27 19.97
C ALA A 128 -4.05 -0.82 21.03
N PRO A 129 -4.42 -0.64 22.31
CA PRO A 129 -4.33 -1.72 23.31
C PRO A 129 -5.30 -2.88 22.98
N PRO A 130 -4.94 -4.13 23.29
CA PRO A 130 -5.88 -5.23 23.34
C PRO A 130 -6.94 -4.95 24.42
N LEU A 131 -8.21 -5.07 24.04
CA LEU A 131 -9.37 -4.93 24.93
C LEU A 131 -10.23 -6.19 24.86
N SER A 132 -11.48 -6.12 25.34
CA SER A 132 -12.48 -7.17 25.12
C SER A 132 -13.12 -7.13 23.72
N THR A 133 -12.64 -6.25 22.85
CA THR A 133 -13.13 -6.09 21.47
C THR A 133 -12.85 -7.37 20.68
N PRO A 134 -13.85 -7.93 19.96
CA PRO A 134 -13.63 -9.09 19.09
C PRO A 134 -12.55 -8.84 18.03
N GLY A 135 -11.87 -9.90 17.62
CA GLY A 135 -11.10 -9.90 16.38
C GLY A 135 -12.02 -10.03 15.16
N GLY A 136 -11.54 -9.56 14.00
CA GLY A 136 -12.27 -9.59 12.73
C GLY A 136 -13.22 -8.40 12.52
N ASP A 137 -14.02 -8.52 11.46
CA ASP A 137 -14.86 -7.43 10.97
C ASP A 137 -16.10 -7.17 11.83
N ALA A 138 -16.38 -5.90 12.11
CA ALA A 138 -17.63 -5.45 12.68
C ALA A 138 -18.73 -5.45 11.62
N PRO A 139 -19.99 -5.70 11.99
CA PRO A 139 -21.07 -5.74 11.00
C PRO A 139 -21.37 -4.34 10.46
N ALA A 140 -21.48 -4.22 9.13
CA ALA A 140 -21.86 -2.97 8.45
C ALA A 140 -23.31 -2.53 8.77
N PHE A 141 -24.18 -3.49 9.09
CA PHE A 141 -25.58 -3.25 9.42
C PHE A 141 -25.97 -3.98 10.71
N GLY A 142 -26.93 -3.42 11.44
CA GLY A 142 -27.42 -4.01 12.68
C GLY A 142 -27.93 -2.97 13.68
N THR A 143 -28.02 -3.41 14.93
CA THR A 143 -28.45 -2.59 16.06
C THR A 143 -27.25 -2.05 16.82
N ALA A 144 -27.44 -0.97 17.59
CA ALA A 144 -26.40 -0.43 18.47
C ALA A 144 -25.77 -1.47 19.40
N ALA A 145 -26.56 -2.46 19.86
CA ALA A 145 -26.07 -3.56 20.70
C ALA A 145 -25.11 -4.51 19.97
N GLN A 146 -25.24 -4.65 18.65
CA GLN A 146 -24.34 -5.47 17.82
C GLN A 146 -23.04 -4.73 17.48
N PHE A 147 -23.07 -3.39 17.42
CA PHE A 147 -21.88 -2.57 17.21
C PHE A 147 -21.07 -2.37 18.49
N ALA A 148 -21.73 -2.27 19.65
CA ALA A 148 -21.10 -1.94 20.92
C ALA A 148 -19.88 -2.80 21.32
N PRO A 149 -19.83 -4.13 21.05
CA PRO A 149 -18.65 -4.94 21.34
C PRO A 149 -17.37 -4.47 20.61
N PHE A 150 -17.52 -3.76 19.50
CA PHE A 150 -16.40 -3.25 18.70
C PHE A 150 -15.92 -1.86 19.11
N ASN A 151 -16.54 -1.23 20.11
CA ASN A 151 -16.03 0.03 20.65
C ASN A 151 -14.68 -0.20 21.35
N GLY A 152 -13.69 0.62 21.02
CA GLY A 152 -12.35 0.57 21.60
C GLY A 152 -11.77 1.95 21.85
N VAL A 153 -10.47 1.98 22.19
CA VAL A 153 -9.69 3.22 22.31
C VAL A 153 -8.32 3.05 21.66
N ASN A 154 -7.79 4.10 21.05
CA ASN A 154 -6.35 4.29 20.84
C ASN A 154 -5.79 5.11 22.00
N ARG A 155 -4.65 4.67 22.54
CA ARG A 155 -4.12 5.14 23.82
C ARG A 155 -2.80 5.86 23.64
N LEU A 156 -2.75 7.10 24.11
CA LEU A 156 -1.52 7.82 24.37
C LEU A 156 -1.02 7.43 25.76
N ALA A 157 0.17 6.86 25.84
CA ALA A 157 0.81 6.50 27.11
C ALA A 157 2.26 6.96 27.16
N ARG A 158 2.73 7.22 28.38
CA ARG A 158 4.12 7.58 28.66
C ARG A 158 4.86 6.38 29.27
N TYR A 159 6.07 6.14 28.81
CA TYR A 159 7.01 5.16 29.34
C TYR A 159 8.35 5.82 29.68
N THR A 160 9.13 5.16 30.54
CA THR A 160 10.52 5.50 30.80
C THR A 160 11.43 4.54 30.03
N VAL A 161 12.49 5.09 29.42
CA VAL A 161 13.53 4.31 28.73
C VAL A 161 14.72 4.12 29.68
N ASN A 162 15.07 2.86 29.95
CA ASN A 162 16.20 2.48 30.79
C ASN A 162 17.54 2.98 30.22
N ALA A 163 18.60 3.01 31.02
CA ALA A 163 19.92 3.50 30.59
C ALA A 163 20.49 2.73 29.37
N ASP A 164 20.14 1.45 29.22
CA ASP A 164 20.52 0.59 28.10
C ASP A 164 19.62 0.76 26.86
N HIS A 165 18.75 1.76 26.84
CA HIS A 165 17.79 2.03 25.77
C HIS A 165 16.64 1.02 25.63
N THR A 166 16.41 0.16 26.62
CA THR A 166 15.20 -0.67 26.67
C THR A 166 14.00 0.08 27.26
N LEU A 167 12.79 -0.28 26.85
CA LEU A 167 11.55 0.30 27.36
C LEU A 167 11.19 -0.34 28.71
N ASN A 168 10.96 0.46 29.75
CA ASN A 168 10.46 -0.05 31.02
C ASN A 168 8.93 -0.20 30.97
N ALA A 169 8.44 -1.39 30.65
CA ALA A 169 7.00 -1.68 30.56
C ALA A 169 6.24 -1.39 31.88
N ALA A 170 6.87 -1.59 33.05
CA ALA A 170 6.25 -1.33 34.34
C ALA A 170 6.06 0.18 34.64
N SER A 171 6.71 1.05 33.87
CA SER A 171 6.60 2.51 34.02
C SER A 171 5.46 3.15 33.22
N ALA A 172 4.67 2.33 32.51
CA ALA A 172 3.58 2.78 31.65
C ALA A 172 2.57 3.62 32.42
N VAL A 173 2.24 4.80 31.89
CA VAL A 173 1.19 5.66 32.42
C VAL A 173 0.29 6.14 31.28
N THR A 174 -1.00 5.81 31.37
CA THR A 174 -2.00 6.33 30.43
C THR A 174 -2.13 7.84 30.57
N VAL A 175 -2.05 8.55 29.44
CA VAL A 175 -2.22 10.00 29.36
C VAL A 175 -3.62 10.32 28.84
N LEU A 176 -4.01 9.75 27.71
CA LEU A 176 -5.27 10.01 27.04
C LEU A 176 -5.74 8.77 26.27
N ASP A 177 -7.02 8.45 26.38
CA ASP A 177 -7.70 7.48 25.52
C ASP A 177 -8.57 8.23 24.51
N VAL A 178 -8.36 7.93 23.23
CA VAL A 178 -9.14 8.43 22.08
C VAL A 178 -10.09 7.31 21.65
N PRO A 179 -11.42 7.49 21.68
CA PRO A 179 -12.36 6.46 21.23
C PRO A 179 -12.11 6.01 19.79
N THR A 180 -12.42 4.77 19.46
CA THR A 180 -12.36 4.19 18.10
C THR A 180 -13.45 3.12 17.92
N SER A 181 -13.84 2.89 16.68
CA SER A 181 -14.73 1.82 16.22
C SER A 181 -13.91 0.72 15.54
N ARG A 182 -13.61 -0.36 16.26
CA ARG A 182 -12.78 -1.48 15.77
C ARG A 182 -13.50 -2.37 14.76
N GLY A 183 -12.74 -3.21 14.07
CA GLY A 183 -13.28 -4.15 13.08
C GLY A 183 -13.81 -3.45 11.81
N MET A 184 -13.44 -2.19 11.61
CA MET A 184 -13.72 -1.43 10.40
C MET A 184 -12.53 -0.55 10.08
N CYS A 185 -12.08 -0.66 8.84
CA CYS A 185 -11.27 0.35 8.18
C CYS A 185 -11.98 1.73 8.22
N CYS A 186 -11.30 2.89 8.36
CA CYS A 186 -9.86 3.18 8.39
C CYS A 186 -9.59 4.57 9.06
N HIS A 187 -8.36 5.08 8.91
CA HIS A 187 -7.88 6.42 9.29
C HIS A 187 -7.62 6.56 10.78
N VAL A 188 -6.55 5.93 11.23
CA VAL A 188 -6.11 6.00 12.63
C VAL A 188 -5.36 7.29 12.96
N GLY A 189 -4.72 7.94 11.97
CA GLY A 189 -3.77 9.03 12.21
C GLY A 189 -2.67 8.61 13.20
N GLY A 190 -2.41 9.43 14.22
CA GLY A 190 -1.74 8.94 15.43
C GLY A 190 -0.30 9.39 15.62
N ASP A 191 0.09 10.54 15.06
CA ASP A 191 1.43 11.07 15.21
C ASP A 191 1.58 12.02 16.40
N ILE A 192 2.81 12.15 16.94
CA ILE A 192 3.09 12.89 18.18
C ILE A 192 4.26 13.85 17.97
N ASP A 193 4.10 15.12 18.38
CA ASP A 193 5.22 16.05 18.47
C ASP A 193 5.04 17.07 19.61
N PHE A 194 6.08 17.85 19.91
CA PHE A 194 6.08 18.84 20.98
C PHE A 194 6.45 20.23 20.48
N ASP A 195 5.75 21.25 21.01
CA ASP A 195 6.24 22.63 20.91
C ASP A 195 7.38 22.91 21.91
N ALA A 196 8.05 24.05 21.75
CA ALA A 196 9.14 24.48 22.64
C ALA A 196 8.70 24.72 24.10
N ALA A 197 7.40 24.92 24.35
CA ALA A 197 6.85 25.02 25.70
C ALA A 197 6.55 23.63 26.30
N GLY A 198 6.80 22.56 25.55
CA GLY A 198 6.57 21.17 25.92
C GLY A 198 5.10 20.80 25.98
N ASN A 199 4.23 21.46 25.22
CA ASN A 199 2.88 20.96 24.96
C ASN A 199 2.98 19.84 23.92
N LEU A 200 2.29 18.74 24.18
CA LEU A 200 2.18 17.61 23.28
C LEU A 200 1.04 17.86 22.30
N TYR A 201 1.34 17.67 21.02
CA TYR A 201 0.38 17.61 19.94
C TYR A 201 0.18 16.15 19.54
N LEU A 202 -1.07 15.75 19.30
CA LEU A 202 -1.45 14.41 18.82
C LEU A 202 -2.41 14.54 17.64
N SER A 203 -2.07 13.99 16.48
CA SER A 203 -3.00 13.86 15.36
C SER A 203 -3.89 12.61 15.56
N THR A 204 -5.16 12.72 15.22
CA THR A 204 -6.12 11.61 15.29
C THR A 204 -6.92 11.55 14.00
N GLY A 205 -6.94 10.38 13.35
CA GLY A 205 -7.80 10.18 12.20
C GLY A 205 -9.27 10.07 12.56
N ASP A 206 -10.12 10.15 11.54
CA ASP A 206 -11.57 10.24 11.70
C ASP A 206 -12.22 8.92 12.09
N ASP A 207 -11.49 7.79 11.98
CA ASP A 207 -11.97 6.45 12.30
C ASP A 207 -13.28 6.15 11.57
N THR A 208 -13.39 6.62 10.32
CA THR A 208 -14.60 6.48 9.49
C THR A 208 -14.33 5.55 8.33
N ASN A 209 -15.24 4.60 8.17
CA ASN A 209 -15.27 3.74 7.01
C ASN A 209 -15.74 4.52 5.79
N PRO A 210 -14.90 4.65 4.75
CA PRO A 210 -15.22 5.47 3.59
C PRO A 210 -16.00 4.71 2.51
N PHE A 211 -16.14 3.38 2.61
CA PHE A 211 -16.85 2.56 1.62
C PHE A 211 -18.34 2.88 1.56
N ASP A 212 -19.00 2.51 0.44
CA ASP A 212 -20.39 2.84 0.09
C ASP A 212 -20.68 4.34 -0.07
N SER A 213 -19.65 5.19 -0.15
CA SER A 213 -19.78 6.64 -0.44
C SER A 213 -19.53 7.01 -1.90
N SER A 214 -19.14 6.06 -2.76
CA SER A 214 -18.69 6.30 -4.14
C SER A 214 -17.51 7.30 -4.22
N GLY A 215 -16.61 7.24 -3.24
CA GLY A 215 -15.41 8.08 -3.16
C GLY A 215 -15.67 9.52 -2.74
N TYR A 216 -16.88 9.88 -2.29
CA TYR A 216 -17.19 11.21 -1.77
C TYR A 216 -17.21 11.19 -0.22
N THR A 217 -17.78 12.22 0.39
CA THR A 217 -17.91 12.29 1.85
C THR A 217 -18.83 11.19 2.43
N PRO A 218 -18.38 10.38 3.40
CA PRO A 218 -19.18 9.36 4.08
C PRO A 218 -20.01 9.99 5.21
N ILE A 219 -21.30 10.18 4.96
CA ILE A 219 -22.28 10.81 5.88
C ILE A 219 -23.55 9.96 6.01
N ASP A 220 -23.41 8.64 6.14
CA ASP A 220 -24.55 7.71 6.17
C ASP A 220 -25.19 7.61 7.56
N GLU A 221 -26.30 8.32 7.74
CA GLU A 221 -27.02 8.44 9.02
C GLU A 221 -28.11 7.38 9.25
N ARG A 222 -28.22 6.36 8.38
CA ARG A 222 -29.28 5.35 8.48
C ARG A 222 -29.26 4.63 9.83
N THR A 223 -30.45 4.32 10.36
CA THR A 223 -30.58 3.82 11.74
C THR A 223 -30.09 2.41 11.97
N ASP A 224 -30.10 1.60 10.91
CA ASP A 224 -29.62 0.23 10.87
C ASP A 224 -28.19 0.12 10.31
N ARG A 225 -27.55 1.24 9.96
CA ARG A 225 -26.16 1.30 9.52
C ARG A 225 -25.22 1.46 10.71
N ASN A 226 -24.06 0.83 10.65
CA ASN A 226 -23.01 1.05 11.64
C ASN A 226 -22.58 2.55 11.62
N PRO A 227 -22.56 3.26 12.76
CA PRO A 227 -22.16 4.66 12.81
C PRO A 227 -20.77 4.92 12.24
N ALA A 228 -19.90 3.92 12.14
CA ALA A 228 -18.58 4.06 11.52
C ALA A 228 -18.62 4.53 10.05
N PHE A 229 -19.78 4.57 9.38
CA PHE A 229 -19.96 5.13 8.02
C PHE A 229 -20.37 6.63 7.99
N ASP A 230 -20.32 7.31 9.14
CA ASP A 230 -20.73 8.70 9.30
C ASP A 230 -19.59 9.54 9.91
N ALA A 231 -18.79 10.21 9.07
CA ALA A 231 -17.69 11.08 9.51
C ALA A 231 -18.17 12.31 10.31
N GLN A 232 -19.48 12.60 10.28
CA GLN A 232 -20.05 13.71 11.05
C GLN A 232 -20.00 13.43 12.55
N ARG A 233 -19.97 12.16 12.95
CA ARG A 233 -19.87 11.76 14.37
C ARG A 233 -18.48 12.05 14.97
N THR A 234 -17.46 12.19 14.13
CA THR A 234 -16.04 12.33 14.51
C THR A 234 -15.47 13.67 14.07
N SER A 235 -15.00 13.80 12.83
CA SER A 235 -14.32 15.01 12.31
C SER A 235 -15.17 16.26 12.44
N GLY A 236 -16.46 16.14 12.09
CA GLY A 236 -17.47 17.19 12.22
C GLY A 236 -18.05 17.36 13.63
N ASN A 237 -17.61 16.59 14.62
CA ASN A 237 -18.14 16.66 15.99
C ASN A 237 -17.14 17.37 16.92
N SER A 238 -17.58 18.50 17.51
CA SER A 238 -16.76 19.26 18.46
C SER A 238 -16.59 18.58 19.82
N ASN A 239 -17.39 17.56 20.12
CA ASN A 239 -17.35 16.78 21.35
C ASN A 239 -16.69 15.39 21.19
N ASP A 240 -15.96 15.19 20.09
CA ASP A 240 -15.21 13.96 19.80
C ASP A 240 -13.72 14.28 19.58
N LEU A 241 -12.84 13.33 19.88
CA LEU A 241 -11.39 13.49 19.78
C LEU A 241 -10.81 12.99 18.45
N ARG A 242 -11.61 12.34 17.60
CA ARG A 242 -11.20 11.80 16.29
C ARG A 242 -11.34 12.82 15.17
N GLY A 243 -10.46 12.76 14.17
CA GLY A 243 -10.38 13.71 13.06
C GLY A 243 -9.88 15.09 13.50
N LYS A 244 -8.88 15.13 14.40
CA LYS A 244 -8.40 16.32 15.11
C LYS A 244 -6.87 16.41 15.14
N VAL A 245 -6.39 17.62 15.45
CA VAL A 245 -5.11 17.81 16.12
C VAL A 245 -5.41 18.23 17.56
N LEU A 246 -5.00 17.40 18.51
CA LEU A 246 -5.17 17.65 19.93
C LEU A 246 -3.91 18.34 20.47
N ARG A 247 -4.07 19.24 21.44
CA ARG A 247 -2.96 19.89 22.15
C ARG A 247 -3.18 19.85 23.65
N ILE A 248 -2.28 19.16 24.35
CA ILE A 248 -2.33 18.94 25.78
C ILE A 248 -0.96 19.20 26.43
N LYS A 249 -0.91 19.35 27.75
CA LYS A 249 0.33 19.40 28.51
C LYS A 249 0.40 18.17 29.42
N PRO A 250 1.16 17.14 29.05
CA PRO A 250 1.29 15.95 29.89
C PRO A 250 1.85 16.29 31.26
N SER A 251 1.38 15.57 32.29
CA SER A 251 1.83 15.75 33.66
C SER A 251 2.88 14.70 34.05
N ALA A 252 3.81 15.09 34.93
CA ALA A 252 4.82 14.19 35.48
C ALA A 252 4.23 13.01 36.27
N ALA A 253 3.08 13.20 36.91
CA ALA A 253 2.40 12.18 37.71
C ALA A 253 1.44 11.30 36.88
N GLY A 254 1.28 11.58 35.58
CA GLY A 254 0.27 10.97 34.71
C GLY A 254 -0.89 11.92 34.39
N GLY A 255 -1.66 11.60 33.34
CA GLY A 255 -2.68 12.51 32.80
C GLY A 255 -2.11 13.77 32.16
N TYR A 256 -2.96 14.80 31.99
CA TYR A 256 -2.60 16.05 31.32
C TYR A 256 -3.42 17.24 31.83
N THR A 257 -2.94 18.45 31.53
CA THR A 257 -3.74 19.67 31.55
C THR A 257 -3.97 20.16 30.12
N VAL A 258 -4.96 21.04 29.95
CA VAL A 258 -5.25 21.64 28.64
C VAL A 258 -4.68 23.06 28.59
N PRO A 259 -3.72 23.34 27.68
CA PRO A 259 -3.20 24.69 27.47
C PRO A 259 -4.28 25.67 27.02
N ALA A 260 -4.14 26.94 27.38
CA ALA A 260 -4.97 27.99 26.81
C ALA A 260 -4.72 28.17 25.30
N GLY A 261 -5.71 28.71 24.60
CA GLY A 261 -5.60 28.99 23.16
C GLY A 261 -5.83 27.78 22.25
N ASN A 262 -6.49 26.73 22.75
CA ASN A 262 -7.12 25.70 21.92
C ASN A 262 -8.43 26.23 21.30
N LEU A 263 -8.98 25.51 20.31
CA LEU A 263 -10.14 25.96 19.52
C LEU A 263 -11.36 26.22 20.40
N PHE A 264 -11.58 25.35 21.39
CA PHE A 264 -12.65 25.48 22.35
C PHE A 264 -12.08 25.74 23.75
N PRO A 265 -12.45 26.85 24.40
CA PRO A 265 -12.08 27.10 25.79
C PRO A 265 -12.58 25.99 26.74
N ALA A 266 -11.83 25.72 27.80
CA ALA A 266 -12.26 24.79 28.84
C ALA A 266 -13.59 25.23 29.46
N GLY A 267 -14.54 24.29 29.56
CA GLY A 267 -15.89 24.55 30.08
C GLY A 267 -16.92 24.96 29.01
N THR A 268 -16.53 25.12 27.74
CA THR A 268 -17.49 25.32 26.65
C THR A 268 -18.36 24.07 26.47
N ALA A 269 -19.68 24.24 26.60
CA ALA A 269 -20.63 23.13 26.53
C ALA A 269 -20.56 22.40 25.17
N ASN A 270 -20.70 21.07 25.20
CA ASN A 270 -20.68 20.19 24.03
C ASN A 270 -19.40 20.33 23.17
N THR A 271 -18.27 20.58 23.81
CA THR A 271 -16.97 20.64 23.14
C THR A 271 -15.88 19.96 23.94
N ARG A 272 -14.83 19.49 23.25
CA ARG A 272 -13.59 18.99 23.86
C ARG A 272 -12.52 20.08 23.85
N PRO A 273 -12.05 20.55 25.03
CA PRO A 273 -11.06 21.61 25.10
C PRO A 273 -9.66 21.17 24.62
N GLU A 274 -9.42 19.86 24.48
CA GLU A 274 -8.18 19.31 23.91
C GLU A 274 -7.98 19.68 22.44
N ILE A 275 -9.06 20.01 21.71
CA ILE A 275 -9.04 20.26 20.27
C ILE A 275 -8.31 21.57 19.98
N TYR A 276 -7.14 21.47 19.34
CA TYR A 276 -6.44 22.62 18.77
C TYR A 276 -6.92 22.90 17.35
N ALA A 277 -7.06 21.87 16.52
CA ALA A 277 -7.67 21.97 15.20
C ALA A 277 -8.59 20.78 14.93
N MET A 278 -9.62 20.99 14.11
CA MET A 278 -10.60 19.96 13.77
C MET A 278 -10.91 19.93 12.27
N GLY A 279 -11.60 18.86 11.85
CA GLY A 279 -12.11 18.74 10.48
C GLY A 279 -11.08 18.14 9.53
N PHE A 280 -10.40 17.08 9.97
CA PHE A 280 -9.47 16.28 9.18
C PHE A 280 -10.03 14.87 8.94
N ARG A 281 -9.67 14.22 7.84
CA ARG A 281 -10.04 12.81 7.58
C ARG A 281 -8.96 11.88 8.10
N ASN A 282 -7.74 11.98 7.55
CA ASN A 282 -6.61 11.17 7.96
C ASN A 282 -5.34 12.05 8.09
N PRO A 283 -5.22 12.80 9.20
CA PRO A 283 -4.05 13.63 9.49
C PRO A 283 -2.87 12.73 9.93
N PHE A 284 -2.25 12.04 8.98
CA PHE A 284 -1.44 10.85 9.27
C PHE A 284 -0.09 11.16 9.93
N ARG A 285 0.65 12.15 9.44
CA ARG A 285 1.97 12.56 9.97
C ARG A 285 2.08 14.06 10.12
N MET A 286 2.67 14.52 11.22
CA MET A 286 2.81 15.94 11.52
C MET A 286 4.15 16.28 12.17
N ASN A 287 4.55 17.55 12.05
CA ASN A 287 5.68 18.10 12.78
C ASN A 287 5.32 19.45 13.37
N VAL A 288 5.83 19.74 14.55
CA VAL A 288 5.70 21.04 15.20
C VAL A 288 7.02 21.78 15.07
N ASP A 289 7.00 22.90 14.34
CA ASP A 289 8.16 23.78 14.26
C ASP A 289 8.38 24.45 15.62
N LYS A 290 9.38 23.97 16.36
CA LYS A 290 9.71 24.44 17.71
C LYS A 290 10.01 25.95 17.76
N ALA A 291 10.51 26.53 16.67
CA ALA A 291 10.83 27.96 16.62
C ALA A 291 9.58 28.85 16.62
N THR A 292 8.49 28.38 16.02
CA THR A 292 7.27 29.18 15.82
C THR A 292 6.01 28.62 16.50
N GLY A 293 6.03 27.35 16.91
CA GLY A 293 4.85 26.61 17.37
C GLY A 293 3.87 26.22 16.25
N THR A 294 4.26 26.39 14.98
CA THR A 294 3.41 26.05 13.83
C THR A 294 3.36 24.53 13.64
N VAL A 295 2.17 23.96 13.46
CA VAL A 295 2.01 22.55 13.09
C VAL A 295 1.97 22.43 11.57
N TYR A 296 2.80 21.56 11.01
CA TYR A 296 2.72 21.14 9.62
C TYR A 296 2.22 19.69 9.57
N LEU A 297 1.26 19.40 8.70
CA LEU A 297 0.50 18.15 8.74
C LEU A 297 0.14 17.70 7.32
N GLY A 298 0.28 16.41 7.02
CA GLY A 298 -0.32 15.81 5.83
C GLY A 298 -1.72 15.26 6.13
N ASP A 299 -2.73 15.64 5.33
CA ASP A 299 -4.12 15.14 5.46
C ASP A 299 -4.61 14.55 4.13
N TYR A 300 -5.14 13.33 4.18
CA TYR A 300 -5.70 12.65 3.02
C TYR A 300 -7.18 13.03 2.89
N GLY A 301 -7.68 13.29 1.68
CA GLY A 301 -9.12 13.41 1.43
C GLY A 301 -9.69 12.14 0.80
N PRO A 302 -10.90 12.21 0.23
CA PRO A 302 -11.60 11.03 -0.30
C PRO A 302 -11.19 10.69 -1.73
N ASP A 303 -11.72 9.60 -2.29
CA ASP A 303 -11.14 8.91 -3.45
C ASP A 303 -11.91 9.05 -4.78
N SER A 304 -12.90 9.96 -4.85
CA SER A 304 -13.67 10.17 -6.09
C SER A 304 -12.83 10.77 -7.21
N GLY A 305 -12.71 10.06 -8.32
CA GLY A 305 -11.96 10.50 -9.50
C GLY A 305 -12.58 11.67 -10.26
N THR A 306 -13.81 12.10 -9.94
CA THR A 306 -14.49 13.20 -10.66
C THR A 306 -15.38 14.05 -9.76
N ALA A 307 -15.56 15.33 -10.12
CA ALA A 307 -16.49 16.20 -9.42
C ALA A 307 -17.93 15.89 -9.84
N SER A 308 -18.89 16.03 -8.93
CA SER A 308 -20.31 15.81 -9.18
C SER A 308 -21.16 16.95 -8.63
N ALA A 309 -22.06 17.47 -9.45
CA ALA A 309 -23.01 18.50 -9.05
C ALA A 309 -23.96 18.05 -7.91
N THR A 310 -24.13 16.74 -7.72
CA THR A 310 -25.02 16.17 -6.70
C THR A 310 -24.28 15.59 -5.50
N ARG A 311 -22.94 15.48 -5.54
CA ARG A 311 -22.15 14.91 -4.43
C ARG A 311 -21.08 15.87 -3.91
N GLY A 312 -20.45 16.67 -4.76
CA GLY A 312 -19.41 17.62 -4.37
C GLY A 312 -18.14 17.55 -5.23
N PRO A 313 -17.03 18.12 -4.74
CA PRO A 313 -15.75 18.12 -5.46
C PRO A 313 -15.18 16.70 -5.61
N ALA A 314 -14.23 16.56 -6.54
CA ALA A 314 -13.40 15.38 -6.70
C ALA A 314 -12.38 15.24 -5.55
N ALA A 315 -11.68 14.10 -5.52
CA ALA A 315 -10.60 13.79 -4.59
C ALA A 315 -9.53 14.89 -4.54
N SER A 316 -9.17 15.26 -3.31
CA SER A 316 -8.07 16.15 -3.00
C SER A 316 -7.41 15.76 -1.69
N VAL A 317 -6.14 16.07 -1.53
CA VAL A 317 -5.36 15.93 -0.30
C VAL A 317 -4.68 17.27 0.01
N ALA A 318 -3.99 17.39 1.15
CA ALA A 318 -3.23 18.60 1.43
C ALA A 318 -2.02 18.41 2.35
N PHE A 319 -1.09 19.36 2.23
CA PHE A 319 -0.24 19.77 3.35
C PHE A 319 -0.85 20.99 4.04
N GLU A 320 -0.97 20.89 5.36
CA GLU A 320 -1.52 21.91 6.23
C GLU A 320 -0.43 22.69 6.94
N ARG A 321 -0.74 23.96 7.23
CA ARG A 321 0.08 24.86 8.05
C ARG A 321 -0.81 25.53 9.08
N ILE A 322 -0.79 25.00 10.29
CA ILE A 322 -1.68 25.38 11.39
C ILE A 322 -0.92 26.32 12.32
N THR A 323 -1.10 27.63 12.11
CA THR A 323 -0.52 28.68 12.97
C THR A 323 -1.46 29.14 14.08
N GLN A 324 -2.73 28.73 14.02
CA GLN A 324 -3.77 29.09 14.99
C GLN A 324 -4.88 28.02 14.97
N PRO A 325 -5.64 27.87 16.06
CA PRO A 325 -6.79 26.98 16.09
C PRO A 325 -7.79 27.21 14.95
N GLY A 326 -8.44 26.15 14.48
CA GLY A 326 -9.43 26.27 13.41
C GLY A 326 -10.12 24.98 12.99
N ASN A 327 -11.12 25.14 12.14
CA ASN A 327 -11.79 24.06 11.42
C ASN A 327 -11.27 23.99 9.99
N TYR A 328 -10.90 22.78 9.54
CA TYR A 328 -10.28 22.48 8.25
C TYR A 328 -11.22 21.75 7.29
N GLY A 329 -12.49 21.59 7.67
CA GLY A 329 -13.60 21.42 6.73
C GLY A 329 -14.18 20.01 6.63
N TRP A 330 -13.38 18.95 6.76
CA TRP A 330 -13.90 17.58 6.65
C TRP A 330 -14.93 17.28 7.76
N PRO A 331 -16.07 16.63 7.47
CA PRO A 331 -16.47 15.98 6.21
C PRO A 331 -17.28 16.86 5.24
N TYR A 332 -17.47 18.13 5.56
CA TYR A 332 -18.41 19.02 4.84
C TYR A 332 -17.78 19.79 3.69
N CYS A 333 -16.48 20.06 3.79
CA CYS A 333 -15.72 20.87 2.87
C CYS A 333 -14.40 20.17 2.54
N SER A 334 -14.02 20.19 1.26
CA SER A 334 -12.73 19.70 0.79
C SER A 334 -11.57 20.58 1.26
N GLN A 335 -10.33 20.14 1.04
CA GLN A 335 -9.11 20.88 1.36
C GLN A 335 -9.00 22.23 0.60
N PHE A 336 -9.73 22.38 -0.51
CA PHE A 336 -9.88 23.67 -1.22
C PHE A 336 -10.97 24.58 -0.62
N ASN A 337 -11.59 24.18 0.49
CA ASN A 337 -12.75 24.80 1.10
C ASN A 337 -13.99 24.84 0.19
N VAL A 338 -14.10 23.90 -0.75
CA VAL A 338 -15.27 23.72 -1.62
C VAL A 338 -16.25 22.75 -0.95
N PRO A 339 -17.54 23.09 -0.86
CA PRO A 339 -18.51 22.27 -0.14
C PRO A 339 -18.86 20.98 -0.86
N TYR A 340 -19.01 19.90 -0.09
CA TYR A 340 -19.77 18.73 -0.50
C TYR A 340 -21.27 19.04 -0.47
N VAL A 341 -22.06 18.15 -1.06
CA VAL A 341 -23.51 18.23 -1.09
C VAL A 341 -24.07 17.20 -0.11
N ASP A 342 -25.01 17.63 0.74
CA ASP A 342 -25.74 16.74 1.63
C ASP A 342 -26.41 15.62 0.81
N PHE A 343 -26.25 14.36 1.21
CA PHE A 343 -26.66 13.21 0.42
C PHE A 343 -27.41 12.20 1.29
N THR A 344 -28.64 11.87 0.89
CA THR A 344 -29.42 10.81 1.55
C THR A 344 -28.93 9.45 1.07
N PHE A 345 -28.31 8.66 1.94
CA PHE A 345 -27.84 7.32 1.60
C PHE A 345 -28.98 6.29 1.49
N PRO A 346 -28.82 5.24 0.65
CA PRO A 346 -27.66 4.92 -0.19
C PRO A 346 -27.69 5.55 -1.60
N SER A 347 -28.83 6.08 -2.05
CA SER A 347 -29.06 6.40 -3.47
C SER A 347 -29.61 7.80 -3.74
N GLY A 348 -29.57 8.68 -2.74
CA GLY A 348 -30.15 10.02 -2.79
C GLY A 348 -31.57 10.10 -2.23
N PRO A 349 -32.23 11.26 -2.37
CA PRO A 349 -31.79 12.42 -3.13
C PRO A 349 -30.65 13.21 -2.47
N SER A 350 -30.01 14.10 -3.24
CA SER A 350 -29.09 15.11 -2.70
C SER A 350 -29.84 16.36 -2.23
N GLY A 351 -29.39 16.92 -1.13
CA GLY A 351 -29.86 18.18 -0.53
C GLY A 351 -29.04 19.40 -0.99
N ALA A 352 -28.81 20.32 -0.07
CA ALA A 352 -28.05 21.54 -0.33
C ALA A 352 -26.54 21.32 -0.15
N ALA A 353 -25.73 22.17 -0.79
CA ALA A 353 -24.31 22.25 -0.49
C ALA A 353 -24.08 22.81 0.93
N PHE A 354 -23.07 22.29 1.63
CA PHE A 354 -22.73 22.76 2.98
C PHE A 354 -22.18 24.20 2.98
N ASN A 355 -22.31 24.91 4.10
CA ASN A 355 -21.86 26.30 4.23
C ASN A 355 -20.44 26.40 4.82
N CYS A 356 -19.41 26.21 4.00
CA CYS A 356 -18.01 26.26 4.46
C CYS A 356 -17.64 27.61 5.12
N ALA A 357 -17.97 28.73 4.46
CA ALA A 357 -17.57 30.07 4.91
C ALA A 357 -18.32 30.56 6.16
N GLY A 358 -19.59 30.16 6.34
CA GLY A 358 -20.39 30.50 7.52
C GLY A 358 -20.31 29.49 8.66
N GLY A 359 -19.59 28.38 8.46
CA GLY A 359 -19.61 27.22 9.35
C GLY A 359 -20.62 26.18 8.86
N PRO A 360 -20.20 24.93 8.58
CA PRO A 360 -21.14 23.88 8.25
C PRO A 360 -21.97 23.50 9.47
N THR A 361 -23.20 23.06 9.21
CA THR A 361 -24.14 22.61 10.25
C THR A 361 -24.10 21.09 10.35
N ASN A 362 -23.76 20.56 11.52
CA ASN A 362 -23.77 19.13 11.81
C ASN A 362 -25.10 18.73 12.45
N ASN A 363 -26.04 18.31 11.60
CA ASN A 363 -27.37 17.82 12.01
C ASN A 363 -27.42 16.30 12.18
N SER A 364 -26.28 15.60 12.08
CA SER A 364 -26.26 14.16 12.22
C SER A 364 -26.84 13.75 13.57
N ARG A 365 -27.65 12.69 13.53
CA ARG A 365 -28.15 12.03 14.74
C ARG A 365 -27.04 11.47 15.62
N ASN A 366 -25.84 11.29 15.08
CA ASN A 366 -24.65 10.82 15.79
C ASN A 366 -23.79 11.98 16.33
N ASN A 367 -24.18 13.25 16.11
CA ASN A 367 -23.50 14.40 16.65
C ASN A 367 -23.84 14.62 18.13
N THR A 368 -22.80 14.71 18.96
CA THR A 368 -22.90 15.03 20.39
C THR A 368 -22.30 16.40 20.74
N GLY A 369 -21.84 17.12 19.72
CA GLY A 369 -21.21 18.43 19.81
C GLY A 369 -22.15 19.60 19.54
N ILE A 370 -21.56 20.75 19.25
CA ILE A 370 -22.31 21.92 18.78
C ILE A 370 -22.81 21.65 17.36
N THR A 371 -24.00 22.14 17.06
CA THR A 371 -24.62 21.98 15.73
C THR A 371 -24.00 22.89 14.69
N GLN A 372 -23.72 24.15 15.03
CA GLN A 372 -23.08 25.10 14.13
C GLN A 372 -21.57 25.11 14.37
N LEU A 373 -20.80 24.60 13.42
CA LEU A 373 -19.34 24.53 13.54
C LEU A 373 -18.68 25.90 13.24
N PRO A 374 -17.43 26.13 13.69
CA PRO A 374 -16.63 27.24 13.20
C PRO A 374 -16.50 27.19 11.67
N ALA A 375 -16.38 28.36 11.04
CA ALA A 375 -16.09 28.46 9.60
C ALA A 375 -14.85 27.65 9.23
N SER A 376 -14.95 26.88 8.15
CA SER A 376 -13.82 26.14 7.60
C SER A 376 -12.94 27.03 6.74
N ARG A 377 -11.70 26.61 6.55
CA ARG A 377 -10.71 27.31 5.73
C ARG A 377 -10.05 26.34 4.76
N ALA A 378 -9.47 26.91 3.70
CA ALA A 378 -8.67 26.14 2.76
C ALA A 378 -7.33 25.74 3.41
N ALA A 379 -6.80 24.61 2.96
CA ALA A 379 -5.50 24.13 3.33
C ALA A 379 -4.38 25.06 2.84
N TRP A 380 -3.18 24.91 3.41
CA TRP A 380 -2.01 25.68 2.99
C TRP A 380 -1.52 25.30 1.58
N LEU A 381 -1.49 24.01 1.28
CA LEU A 381 -1.11 23.45 -0.01
C LEU A 381 -2.06 22.29 -0.38
N PRO A 382 -3.29 22.57 -0.84
CA PRO A 382 -4.20 21.56 -1.39
C PRO A 382 -3.82 21.19 -2.83
N TYR A 383 -4.04 19.93 -3.19
CA TYR A 383 -3.85 19.39 -4.54
C TYR A 383 -4.73 18.14 -4.75
N GLY A 384 -5.03 17.79 -6.00
CA GLY A 384 -5.98 16.71 -6.31
C GLY A 384 -6.37 16.64 -7.78
N VAL A 385 -7.48 15.96 -8.09
CA VAL A 385 -7.95 15.74 -9.46
C VAL A 385 -8.10 17.07 -10.20
N GLY A 386 -7.38 17.22 -11.32
CA GLY A 386 -7.42 18.43 -12.16
C GLY A 386 -6.85 19.68 -11.50
N GLN A 387 -6.27 19.56 -10.30
CA GLN A 387 -5.72 20.66 -9.50
C GLN A 387 -4.33 20.33 -8.93
N ASP A 388 -3.64 19.33 -9.50
CA ASP A 388 -2.28 18.98 -9.10
C ASP A 388 -1.28 20.04 -9.56
N ARG A 389 -0.26 20.28 -8.74
CA ARG A 389 0.82 21.22 -9.08
C ARG A 389 1.90 20.49 -9.84
N SER A 390 2.39 21.11 -10.92
CA SER A 390 3.48 20.56 -11.73
C SER A 390 4.74 20.27 -10.91
N GLU A 391 4.98 21.09 -9.88
CA GLU A 391 6.12 21.01 -8.97
C GLU A 391 5.99 19.84 -7.99
N LEU A 392 4.77 19.35 -7.73
CA LEU A 392 4.53 18.18 -6.90
C LEU A 392 4.70 16.92 -7.74
N CYS A 393 3.99 16.79 -8.87
CA CYS A 393 4.04 15.63 -9.79
C CYS A 393 4.01 14.25 -9.11
N CYS A 394 3.92 13.15 -9.83
CA CYS A 394 2.67 12.72 -10.42
C CYS A 394 2.43 11.31 -9.83
N GLY A 395 1.20 10.80 -9.79
CA GLY A 395 0.87 9.50 -9.16
C GLY A 395 0.10 9.68 -7.84
N SER A 396 0.12 8.66 -6.97
CA SER A 396 -0.62 8.58 -5.70
C SER A 396 -0.60 9.87 -4.90
N TRP A 397 -1.70 10.21 -4.24
CA TRP A 397 -1.81 11.37 -3.36
C TRP A 397 -1.74 10.92 -1.91
N SER A 398 -0.59 11.14 -1.28
CA SER A 398 -0.26 10.56 0.00
C SER A 398 0.65 11.49 0.82
N PRO A 399 0.16 12.69 1.21
CA PRO A 399 0.97 13.67 1.94
C PRO A 399 1.37 13.14 3.32
N MET A 400 2.63 13.36 3.67
CA MET A 400 3.23 12.92 4.92
C MET A 400 3.71 14.12 5.77
N GLY A 401 4.56 13.86 6.76
CA GLY A 401 5.15 14.88 7.63
C GLY A 401 5.97 15.91 6.86
N ALA A 402 6.17 17.06 7.49
CA ALA A 402 6.77 18.25 6.89
C ALA A 402 7.65 19.02 7.90
N PRO A 403 8.79 18.44 8.34
CA PRO A 403 9.65 19.11 9.31
C PRO A 403 10.27 20.39 8.74
N VAL A 404 10.52 21.37 9.61
CA VAL A 404 11.17 22.64 9.26
C VAL A 404 12.62 22.62 9.71
N TYR A 405 13.55 22.95 8.81
CA TYR A 405 14.94 23.12 9.21
C TYR A 405 15.17 24.50 9.80
N ASN A 406 15.63 24.57 11.04
CA ASN A 406 16.04 25.82 11.68
C ASN A 406 17.56 25.78 11.91
N TYR A 407 18.31 26.61 11.17
CA TYR A 407 19.76 26.64 11.28
C TYR A 407 20.20 27.22 12.63
N ASP A 408 21.05 26.49 13.35
CA ASP A 408 21.73 26.98 14.54
C ASP A 408 23.22 27.18 14.26
N ALA A 409 23.67 28.42 14.29
CA ALA A 409 25.07 28.78 14.11
C ALA A 409 25.96 28.25 15.26
N ALA A 410 25.42 28.17 16.49
CA ALA A 410 26.13 27.75 17.69
C ALA A 410 26.24 26.22 17.82
N LEU A 411 25.44 25.46 17.07
CA LEU A 411 25.51 24.00 17.04
C LEU A 411 26.87 23.54 16.49
N ALA A 412 27.68 22.92 17.34
CA ALA A 412 28.93 22.27 16.97
C ALA A 412 28.63 20.92 16.31
N SER A 413 28.42 20.94 15.00
CA SER A 413 28.18 19.76 14.18
C SER A 413 28.71 19.97 12.77
N ASP A 414 29.51 19.02 12.29
CA ASP A 414 30.08 19.04 10.95
C ASP A 414 29.13 18.47 9.89
N VAL A 415 27.97 17.94 10.32
CA VAL A 415 26.96 17.31 9.47
C VAL A 415 25.66 18.13 9.34
N LYS A 416 25.57 19.27 10.03
CA LYS A 416 24.38 20.12 10.02
C LYS A 416 24.17 20.75 8.65
N PHE A 417 22.91 20.91 8.25
CA PHE A 417 22.57 21.55 6.98
C PHE A 417 23.03 23.04 6.94
N PRO A 418 23.28 23.62 5.76
CA PRO A 418 23.77 24.98 5.66
C PRO A 418 22.68 26.00 6.00
N ALA A 419 23.08 27.21 6.38
CA ALA A 419 22.17 28.31 6.71
C ALA A 419 21.17 28.65 5.58
N SER A 420 21.52 28.38 4.32
CA SER A 420 20.63 28.55 3.16
C SER A 420 19.39 27.63 3.18
N MET A 421 19.39 26.58 4.00
CA MET A 421 18.23 25.71 4.19
C MET A 421 17.30 26.19 5.32
N SER A 422 17.72 27.19 6.12
CA SER A 422 16.94 27.63 7.27
C SER A 422 15.56 28.16 6.87
N GLY A 423 14.52 27.75 7.60
CA GLY A 423 13.13 28.11 7.36
C GLY A 423 12.45 27.37 6.20
N LYS A 424 13.14 26.46 5.51
CA LYS A 424 12.50 25.60 4.49
C LYS A 424 11.73 24.46 5.17
N VAL A 425 10.55 24.16 4.60
CA VAL A 425 9.67 23.06 5.01
C VAL A 425 9.98 21.84 4.14
N PHE A 426 10.22 20.67 4.73
CA PHE A 426 10.57 19.44 4.02
C PHE A 426 9.34 18.55 3.85
N ILE A 427 8.48 18.88 2.89
CA ILE A 427 7.29 18.07 2.60
C ILE A 427 7.72 16.72 2.01
N SER A 428 6.97 15.67 2.36
CA SER A 428 7.21 14.32 1.86
C SER A 428 5.93 13.65 1.38
N GLU A 429 6.06 12.73 0.44
CA GLU A 429 4.96 12.03 -0.21
C GLU A 429 5.25 10.53 -0.19
N PHE A 430 4.34 9.76 0.43
CA PHE A 430 4.51 8.32 0.62
C PHE A 430 4.50 7.61 -0.73
N GLY A 431 3.43 7.79 -1.50
CA GLY A 431 3.22 7.07 -2.75
C GLY A 431 4.09 7.57 -3.90
N ARG A 432 4.39 8.87 -3.94
CA ARG A 432 5.28 9.46 -4.96
C ARG A 432 6.76 9.40 -4.60
N ARG A 433 7.09 8.92 -3.40
CA ARG A 433 8.45 8.55 -2.96
C ARG A 433 9.47 9.68 -3.03
N TRP A 434 9.06 10.89 -2.66
CA TRP A 434 9.96 12.03 -2.68
C TRP A 434 9.96 12.82 -1.37
N ILE A 435 11.07 13.54 -1.16
CA ILE A 435 11.16 14.68 -0.24
C ILE A 435 11.38 15.93 -1.10
N LYS A 436 10.64 16.99 -0.80
CA LYS A 436 10.76 18.30 -1.45
C LYS A 436 10.87 19.39 -0.41
N THR A 437 11.61 20.44 -0.74
CA THR A 437 11.69 21.63 0.12
C THR A 437 10.75 22.70 -0.39
N VAL A 438 10.04 23.36 0.53
CA VAL A 438 9.19 24.51 0.26
C VAL A 438 9.79 25.73 0.95
N THR A 439 10.04 26.80 0.19
CA THR A 439 10.31 28.11 0.78
C THR A 439 9.00 28.78 1.17
N LEU A 440 8.97 29.44 2.33
CA LEU A 440 7.84 30.28 2.71
C LEU A 440 8.01 31.68 2.12
N ASN A 441 6.96 32.22 1.51
CA ASN A 441 6.95 33.63 1.12
C ASN A 441 6.77 34.54 2.35
N GLY A 442 6.84 35.86 2.18
CA GLY A 442 6.79 36.82 3.28
C GLY A 442 5.50 36.80 4.13
N SER A 443 4.41 36.20 3.64
CA SER A 443 3.16 36.01 4.40
C SER A 443 3.00 34.59 4.97
N GLY A 444 4.01 33.72 4.82
CA GLY A 444 3.94 32.32 5.20
C GLY A 444 3.20 31.42 4.20
N GLY A 445 2.87 31.94 3.01
CA GLY A 445 2.33 31.15 1.91
C GLY A 445 3.38 30.30 1.21
N VAL A 446 2.92 29.39 0.34
CA VAL A 446 3.78 28.49 -0.45
C VAL A 446 4.62 29.31 -1.44
N GLY A 447 5.94 29.23 -1.32
CA GLY A 447 6.91 29.78 -2.26
C GLY A 447 7.38 28.73 -3.26
N THR A 448 8.69 28.67 -3.49
CA THR A 448 9.32 27.69 -4.40
C THR A 448 9.29 26.29 -3.79
N ILE A 449 8.95 25.29 -4.63
CA ILE A 449 8.99 23.87 -4.29
C ILE A 449 10.10 23.22 -5.12
N GLU A 450 11.07 22.59 -4.47
CA GLU A 450 12.26 22.02 -5.11
C GLU A 450 12.49 20.57 -4.65
N PRO A 451 12.85 19.62 -5.55
CA PRO A 451 13.34 18.30 -5.16
C PRO A 451 14.46 18.40 -4.13
N PHE A 452 14.39 17.61 -3.07
CA PHE A 452 15.50 17.47 -2.14
C PHE A 452 16.52 16.46 -2.71
N PRO A 453 17.72 16.90 -3.13
CA PRO A 453 18.59 16.08 -3.99
C PRO A 453 19.21 14.87 -3.28
N ALA A 454 19.15 14.81 -1.95
CA ALA A 454 19.77 13.74 -1.18
C ALA A 454 18.88 12.51 -1.03
N TRP A 455 17.58 12.63 -1.29
CA TRP A 455 16.64 11.54 -1.07
C TRP A 455 16.72 10.50 -2.19
N THR A 456 17.10 9.27 -1.85
CA THR A 456 17.12 8.13 -2.77
C THR A 456 16.34 6.92 -2.25
N GLY A 457 15.57 7.10 -1.16
CA GLY A 457 14.74 6.04 -0.59
C GLY A 457 13.42 5.84 -1.34
N THR A 458 12.49 5.17 -0.69
CA THR A 458 11.17 4.82 -1.22
C THR A 458 10.06 5.62 -0.55
N GLN A 459 9.21 4.99 0.26
CA GLN A 459 8.00 5.60 0.82
C GLN A 459 8.30 6.20 2.19
N VAL A 460 8.49 7.52 2.25
CA VAL A 460 8.78 8.23 3.50
C VAL A 460 7.62 8.06 4.47
N MET A 461 7.87 7.40 5.60
CA MET A 461 6.87 7.19 6.64
C MET A 461 6.91 8.29 7.71
N ASP A 462 8.10 8.67 8.15
CA ASP A 462 8.27 9.69 9.19
C ASP A 462 9.65 10.35 9.04
N SER A 463 9.80 11.60 9.52
CA SER A 463 11.08 12.29 9.50
C SER A 463 11.17 13.42 10.51
N GLU A 464 12.37 13.65 11.04
CA GLU A 464 12.66 14.83 11.87
C GLU A 464 14.14 15.22 11.85
N PHE A 465 14.43 16.47 12.22
CA PHE A 465 15.81 16.93 12.41
C PHE A 465 16.34 16.51 13.78
N GLY A 466 17.50 15.87 13.78
CA GLY A 466 18.21 15.45 14.99
C GLY A 466 18.95 16.59 15.70
N PRO A 467 19.49 16.32 16.91
CA PRO A 467 20.25 17.32 17.69
C PRO A 467 21.58 17.73 17.03
N ASP A 468 22.03 16.99 16.03
CA ASP A 468 23.21 17.24 15.20
C ASP A 468 22.89 18.08 13.93
N GLY A 469 21.62 18.45 13.71
CA GLY A 469 21.20 19.21 12.55
C GLY A 469 21.14 18.41 11.24
N ALA A 470 21.20 17.08 11.33
CA ALA A 470 20.96 16.15 10.23
C ALA A 470 19.46 15.79 10.15
N LEU A 471 18.98 15.40 8.96
CA LEU A 471 17.60 14.93 8.76
C LEU A 471 17.55 13.40 8.93
N TYR A 472 16.72 12.90 9.83
CA TYR A 472 16.48 11.47 10.01
C TYR A 472 15.17 11.10 9.32
N VAL A 473 15.18 10.00 8.57
CA VAL A 473 14.03 9.57 7.76
C VAL A 473 13.76 8.09 8.01
N LEU A 474 12.52 7.78 8.38
CA LEU A 474 11.96 6.43 8.40
C LEU A 474 11.37 6.13 7.02
N ASP A 475 11.92 5.14 6.33
CA ASP A 475 11.43 4.65 5.05
C ASP A 475 10.60 3.39 5.29
N TYR A 476 9.35 3.41 4.84
CA TYR A 476 8.44 2.27 4.96
C TYR A 476 8.90 1.09 4.12
N GLY A 477 9.61 1.33 3.01
CA GLY A 477 9.84 0.34 1.98
C GLY A 477 8.68 0.26 0.98
N THR A 478 8.60 -0.81 0.20
CA THR A 478 7.59 -1.03 -0.85
C THR A 478 6.67 -2.24 -0.61
N GLY A 479 6.82 -2.91 0.53
CA GLY A 479 5.92 -3.99 0.97
C GLY A 479 4.57 -3.45 1.46
N TRP A 480 3.58 -4.34 1.59
CA TRP A 480 2.22 -3.98 2.03
C TRP A 480 1.99 -4.44 3.48
N PHE A 481 1.89 -3.57 4.49
CA PHE A 481 1.64 -3.98 5.89
C PHE A 481 2.68 -4.96 6.47
N GLY A 482 3.98 -4.63 6.38
CA GLY A 482 5.04 -5.50 6.92
C GLY A 482 6.48 -5.00 6.77
N GLY A 483 6.68 -3.92 6.02
CA GLY A 483 8.01 -3.54 5.52
C GLY A 483 8.54 -4.54 4.48
N ASP A 484 9.72 -4.27 3.92
CA ASP A 484 10.42 -5.12 2.97
C ASP A 484 11.93 -4.87 3.00
N ALA A 485 12.66 -5.28 1.96
CA ALA A 485 14.12 -5.06 1.87
C ALA A 485 14.53 -3.59 1.68
N ASN A 486 13.58 -2.71 1.35
CA ASN A 486 13.78 -1.27 1.16
C ASN A 486 13.47 -0.46 2.42
N SER A 487 12.67 -1.00 3.35
CA SER A 487 12.43 -0.37 4.65
C SER A 487 13.73 -0.02 5.35
N ALA A 488 13.83 1.17 5.92
CA ALA A 488 15.09 1.64 6.49
C ALA A 488 14.94 2.81 7.46
N VAL A 489 15.98 3.02 8.25
CA VAL A 489 16.22 4.30 8.94
C VAL A 489 17.44 4.94 8.29
N TYR A 490 17.29 6.16 7.78
CA TYR A 490 18.37 6.94 7.20
C TYR A 490 18.69 8.17 8.04
N ARG A 491 19.96 8.57 8.02
CA ARG A 491 20.44 9.89 8.47
C ARG A 491 21.06 10.61 7.28
N ILE A 492 20.47 11.74 6.91
CA ILE A 492 20.95 12.59 5.82
C ILE A 492 21.78 13.71 6.42
N GLU A 493 23.05 13.72 6.07
CA GLU A 493 24.08 14.64 6.54
C GLU A 493 24.42 15.65 5.45
N TYR A 494 24.86 16.86 5.84
CA TYR A 494 25.48 17.80 4.91
C TYR A 494 26.97 17.93 5.23
N ASN A 495 27.82 17.55 4.28
CA ASN A 495 29.26 17.81 4.37
C ASN A 495 29.55 19.22 3.84
N SER A 496 30.21 20.03 4.66
CA SER A 496 30.67 21.39 4.29
C SER A 496 31.98 21.43 3.50
N GLY A 497 32.50 20.27 3.09
CA GLY A 497 33.78 20.10 2.40
C GLY A 497 34.95 19.81 3.35
N THR A 498 34.67 19.29 4.56
CA THR A 498 35.69 18.94 5.58
C THR A 498 36.07 17.45 5.56
N GLY A 499 35.45 16.68 4.66
CA GLY A 499 35.64 15.23 4.46
C GLY A 499 34.37 14.42 4.77
N GLN A 500 34.08 13.40 3.95
CA GLN A 500 32.92 12.51 4.06
C GLN A 500 33.26 11.29 4.91
N ALA A 501 32.27 10.76 5.63
CA ALA A 501 32.42 9.43 6.20
C ALA A 501 32.44 8.39 5.05
N PRO A 502 33.12 7.25 5.23
CA PRO A 502 33.05 6.17 4.27
C PRO A 502 31.62 5.66 4.13
N ILE A 503 31.33 4.97 3.04
CA ILE A 503 30.09 4.23 2.80
C ILE A 503 30.38 2.76 3.12
N ALA A 504 29.62 2.19 4.05
CA ALA A 504 29.69 0.77 4.38
C ALA A 504 28.63 -0.01 3.58
N ALA A 505 29.04 -1.15 3.00
CA ALA A 505 28.15 -2.06 2.31
C ALA A 505 28.46 -3.51 2.70
N ILE A 506 27.41 -4.28 2.98
CA ILE A 506 27.49 -5.64 3.51
C ILE A 506 26.69 -6.61 2.65
N ASN A 507 27.26 -7.79 2.38
CA ASN A 507 26.53 -8.95 1.88
C ASN A 507 26.89 -10.20 2.69
N ALA A 508 25.95 -11.14 2.78
CA ALA A 508 26.09 -12.40 3.49
C ALA A 508 25.40 -13.52 2.71
N THR A 509 26.01 -14.70 2.63
CA THR A 509 25.44 -15.86 1.92
C THR A 509 25.86 -17.18 2.59
N PRO A 510 24.92 -18.09 2.92
CA PRO A 510 23.47 -17.87 3.00
C PRO A 510 23.09 -16.95 4.19
N ARG A 511 21.92 -16.29 4.12
CA ARG A 511 21.39 -15.47 5.25
C ARG A 511 20.45 -16.25 6.18
N ALA A 512 20.08 -17.46 5.81
CA ALA A 512 19.28 -18.35 6.64
C ALA A 512 19.62 -19.81 6.39
N GLY A 513 19.37 -20.66 7.38
CA GLY A 513 19.57 -22.11 7.29
C GLY A 513 19.55 -22.77 8.66
N ASN A 514 19.84 -24.07 8.72
CA ASN A 514 19.90 -24.79 10.00
C ASN A 514 21.29 -24.70 10.64
N ALA A 515 21.36 -24.77 11.97
CA ALA A 515 22.64 -24.90 12.65
C ALA A 515 23.29 -26.28 12.36
N PRO A 516 24.62 -26.35 12.20
CA PRO A 516 25.54 -25.21 12.07
C PRO A 516 25.43 -24.54 10.69
N LEU A 517 25.30 -23.22 10.68
CA LEU A 517 25.22 -22.42 9.45
C LEU A 517 26.54 -21.68 9.20
N ALA A 518 27.31 -22.13 8.22
CA ALA A 518 28.49 -21.41 7.73
C ALA A 518 28.05 -20.29 6.77
N VAL A 519 28.46 -19.06 7.04
CA VAL A 519 28.11 -17.86 6.27
C VAL A 519 29.36 -17.19 5.72
N GLN A 520 29.36 -16.90 4.42
CA GLN A 520 30.35 -16.06 3.76
C GLN A 520 29.88 -14.61 3.77
N PHE A 521 30.70 -13.70 4.29
CA PHE A 521 30.47 -12.26 4.29
C PHE A 521 31.30 -11.56 3.24
N SER A 522 30.82 -10.41 2.79
CA SER A 522 31.50 -9.54 1.82
C SER A 522 31.27 -8.06 2.14
N SER A 523 32.35 -7.27 2.03
CA SER A 523 32.33 -5.81 2.13
C SER A 523 32.20 -5.11 0.77
N ALA A 524 31.93 -5.87 -0.31
CA ALA A 524 31.83 -5.33 -1.66
C ALA A 524 30.78 -4.20 -1.74
N GLY A 525 31.18 -3.07 -2.32
CA GLY A 525 30.39 -1.84 -2.35
C GLY A 525 30.78 -0.81 -1.29
N SER A 526 31.61 -1.19 -0.30
CA SER A 526 32.15 -0.23 0.67
C SER A 526 33.21 0.65 0.02
N THR A 527 33.10 1.97 0.19
CA THR A 527 33.98 2.96 -0.46
C THR A 527 34.14 4.19 0.40
N ASP A 528 35.27 4.89 0.30
CA ASP A 528 35.39 6.24 0.81
C ASP A 528 35.15 7.27 -0.30
N PRO A 529 34.19 8.21 -0.17
CA PRO A 529 33.92 9.21 -1.19
C PRO A 529 35.06 10.20 -1.46
N ASP A 530 35.94 10.44 -0.48
CA ASP A 530 37.14 11.26 -0.65
C ASP A 530 38.29 10.46 -1.27
N GLY A 531 38.14 9.13 -1.39
CA GLY A 531 39.14 8.22 -1.90
C GLY A 531 40.19 7.82 -0.87
N ASP A 532 39.92 8.06 0.42
CA ASP A 532 40.80 7.65 1.50
C ASP A 532 40.82 6.11 1.67
N PRO A 533 41.95 5.52 2.11
CA PRO A 533 42.00 4.09 2.41
C PRO A 533 41.05 3.73 3.56
N ILE A 534 40.27 2.67 3.37
CA ILE A 534 39.32 2.16 4.36
C ILE A 534 39.84 0.91 5.08
N THR A 535 39.38 0.72 6.31
CA THR A 535 39.61 -0.46 7.15
C THR A 535 38.27 -1.10 7.54
N TYR A 536 38.29 -2.40 7.84
CA TYR A 536 37.10 -3.18 8.16
C TYR A 536 37.16 -3.73 9.57
N ALA A 537 36.03 -3.68 10.28
CA ALA A 537 35.82 -4.38 11.54
C ALA A 537 34.45 -5.04 11.52
N TRP A 538 34.42 -6.37 11.62
CA TRP A 538 33.21 -7.18 11.65
C TRP A 538 32.89 -7.61 13.08
N ASP A 539 31.63 -7.49 13.48
CA ASP A 539 31.05 -8.12 14.67
C ASP A 539 29.89 -9.00 14.19
N PHE A 540 30.01 -10.32 14.35
CA PHE A 540 29.02 -11.29 13.87
C PHE A 540 27.92 -11.60 14.88
N THR A 541 28.07 -11.15 16.14
CA THR A 541 27.19 -11.50 17.25
C THR A 541 26.67 -10.30 18.05
N THR A 542 26.94 -9.07 17.57
CA THR A 542 26.53 -7.80 18.19
C THR A 542 26.99 -7.67 19.65
N ASN A 543 28.13 -8.29 19.97
CA ASN A 543 28.68 -8.27 21.33
C ASN A 543 29.57 -7.03 21.59
N GLY A 544 29.74 -6.18 20.57
CA GLY A 544 30.55 -4.96 20.62
C GLY A 544 32.04 -5.21 20.42
N SER A 545 32.45 -6.44 20.10
CA SER A 545 33.84 -6.80 19.83
C SER A 545 34.04 -7.13 18.35
N THR A 546 35.22 -6.79 17.83
CA THR A 546 35.60 -7.13 16.46
C THR A 546 36.02 -8.58 16.37
N ASP A 547 35.22 -9.40 15.69
CA ASP A 547 35.48 -10.81 15.40
C ASP A 547 36.44 -10.99 14.20
N SER A 548 36.45 -10.06 13.24
CA SER A 548 37.33 -10.11 12.06
C SER A 548 37.63 -8.74 11.47
N THR A 549 38.81 -8.58 10.87
CA THR A 549 39.21 -7.39 10.09
C THR A 549 39.44 -7.70 8.61
N ALA A 550 39.19 -8.93 8.17
CA ALA A 550 39.28 -9.30 6.76
C ALA A 550 38.14 -8.66 5.95
N ALA A 551 38.40 -8.30 4.68
CA ALA A 551 37.38 -7.71 3.82
C ALA A 551 36.19 -8.65 3.54
N ASN A 552 36.45 -9.95 3.38
CA ASN A 552 35.43 -10.96 3.04
C ASN A 552 35.56 -12.22 3.93
N PRO A 553 35.21 -12.13 5.22
CA PRO A 553 35.40 -13.23 6.18
C PRO A 553 34.31 -14.30 6.07
N THR A 554 34.53 -15.44 6.74
CA THR A 554 33.52 -16.47 6.98
C THR A 554 33.26 -16.61 8.47
N PHE A 555 32.02 -16.86 8.88
CA PHE A 555 31.66 -17.16 10.26
C PHE A 555 30.63 -18.30 10.32
N THR A 556 30.73 -19.17 11.33
CA THR A 556 29.83 -20.31 11.50
C THR A 556 28.98 -20.13 12.75
N TYR A 557 27.68 -20.02 12.56
CA TYR A 557 26.71 -19.97 13.65
C TYR A 557 26.31 -21.39 14.05
N THR A 558 26.72 -21.83 15.23
CA THR A 558 26.53 -23.22 15.69
C THR A 558 25.24 -23.45 16.46
N ALA A 559 24.53 -22.39 16.85
CA ALA A 559 23.26 -22.47 17.57
C ALA A 559 22.14 -21.82 16.76
N ASN A 560 20.92 -22.30 16.98
CA ASN A 560 19.74 -21.64 16.44
C ASN A 560 19.57 -20.26 17.10
N GLY A 561 19.14 -19.29 16.31
CA GLY A 561 18.99 -17.91 16.75
C GLY A 561 18.95 -16.94 15.59
N THR A 562 18.65 -15.69 15.91
CA THR A 562 18.79 -14.56 14.99
C THR A 562 20.02 -13.77 15.41
N TYR A 563 20.95 -13.57 14.50
CA TYR A 563 22.18 -12.83 14.73
C TYR A 563 22.23 -11.61 13.82
N THR A 564 22.79 -10.50 14.29
CA THR A 564 23.08 -9.33 13.45
C THR A 564 24.59 -9.25 13.24
N ALA A 565 25.01 -9.38 11.99
CA ALA A 565 26.38 -9.14 11.58
C ALA A 565 26.53 -7.68 11.17
N THR A 566 27.43 -6.95 11.83
CA THR A 566 27.73 -5.54 11.55
C THR A 566 29.13 -5.41 10.97
N LEU A 567 29.23 -4.69 9.86
CA LEU A 567 30.48 -4.20 9.29
C LEU A 567 30.64 -2.73 9.65
N THR A 568 31.74 -2.38 10.34
CA THR A 568 32.21 -1.01 10.48
C THR A 568 33.33 -0.76 9.49
N VAL A 569 33.19 0.31 8.71
CA VAL A 569 34.19 0.80 7.77
C VAL A 569 34.72 2.12 8.30
N SER A 570 36.03 2.24 8.47
CA SER A 570 36.69 3.47 8.95
C SER A 570 37.75 3.95 7.97
N ASP A 571 37.81 5.25 7.76
CA ASP A 571 38.88 5.91 7.00
C ASP A 571 40.10 6.20 7.90
N ASN A 572 41.13 6.81 7.30
CA ASN A 572 42.33 7.25 8.03
C ASN A 572 42.18 8.60 8.75
N THR A 573 41.05 9.30 8.57
CA THR A 573 40.74 10.58 9.21
C THR A 573 39.99 10.41 10.54
N GLY A 574 39.54 9.19 10.82
CA GLY A 574 38.79 8.82 12.02
C GLY A 574 37.27 8.81 11.83
N ARG A 575 36.78 8.98 10.59
CA ARG A 575 35.37 8.84 10.26
C ARG A 575 35.04 7.38 9.99
N SER A 576 33.82 7.00 10.30
CA SER A 576 33.35 5.64 10.10
C SER A 576 31.88 5.60 9.72
N ALA A 577 31.50 4.57 8.98
CA ALA A 577 30.12 4.17 8.77
C ALA A 577 29.96 2.68 9.02
N THR A 578 28.71 2.25 9.15
CA THR A 578 28.37 0.87 9.43
C THR A 578 27.31 0.37 8.46
N ALA A 579 27.28 -0.94 8.28
CA ALA A 579 26.21 -1.64 7.59
C ALA A 579 25.97 -2.98 8.28
N SER A 580 24.71 -3.34 8.50
CA SER A 580 24.33 -4.58 9.19
C SER A 580 23.50 -5.51 8.28
N THR A 581 23.51 -6.80 8.61
CA THR A 581 22.56 -7.77 8.08
C THR A 581 22.21 -8.80 9.13
N THR A 582 20.95 -9.23 9.13
CA THR A 582 20.48 -10.34 9.96
C THR A 582 20.81 -11.69 9.34
N ILE A 583 21.17 -12.66 10.19
CA ILE A 583 21.37 -14.08 9.87
C ILE A 583 20.42 -14.92 10.72
N SER A 584 19.56 -15.70 10.08
CA SER A 584 18.52 -16.50 10.73
C SER A 584 18.87 -17.99 10.75
N VAL A 585 19.21 -18.53 11.91
CA VAL A 585 19.66 -19.92 12.08
C VAL A 585 18.59 -20.73 12.77
N GLY A 586 18.07 -21.77 12.11
CA GLY A 586 17.03 -22.66 12.64
C GLY A 586 15.75 -21.93 13.05
N GLN A 587 15.38 -20.88 12.29
CA GLN A 587 14.17 -20.11 12.52
C GLN A 587 12.96 -20.70 11.80
N ALA A 588 11.77 -20.36 12.28
CA ALA A 588 10.55 -20.69 11.58
C ALA A 588 10.49 -19.97 10.22
N ALA A 589 9.81 -20.58 9.25
CA ALA A 589 9.60 -20.02 7.92
C ALA A 589 8.15 -20.26 7.46
N VAL A 590 7.61 -19.30 6.72
CA VAL A 590 6.25 -19.33 6.16
C VAL A 590 6.34 -19.26 4.65
N THR A 591 5.57 -20.10 3.97
CA THR A 591 5.45 -20.10 2.51
C THR A 591 3.98 -20.00 2.14
N LEU A 592 3.66 -19.02 1.29
CA LEU A 592 2.35 -18.88 0.69
C LEU A 592 2.29 -19.69 -0.62
N ASN A 593 1.55 -20.80 -0.62
CA ASN A 593 1.41 -21.66 -1.79
C ASN A 593 0.24 -21.22 -2.70
N LEU A 594 -0.85 -20.75 -2.08
CA LEU A 594 -2.01 -20.18 -2.76
C LEU A 594 -2.55 -18.97 -1.98
N PRO A 595 -3.02 -17.92 -2.64
CA PRO A 595 -3.07 -17.75 -4.10
C PRO A 595 -1.68 -17.53 -4.72
N LEU A 596 -1.54 -17.85 -6.01
CA LEU A 596 -0.30 -17.59 -6.74
C LEU A 596 -0.13 -16.09 -6.98
N ASN A 597 1.09 -15.59 -6.81
CA ASN A 597 1.41 -14.19 -7.11
C ASN A 597 1.09 -13.85 -8.58
N GLY A 598 0.44 -12.73 -8.83
CA GLY A 598 -0.03 -12.29 -10.14
C GLY A 598 -1.34 -12.93 -10.62
N ARG A 599 -1.98 -13.81 -9.84
CA ARG A 599 -3.24 -14.47 -10.24
C ARG A 599 -4.30 -13.44 -10.60
N VAL A 600 -5.01 -13.69 -11.70
CA VAL A 600 -6.14 -12.85 -12.12
C VAL A 600 -7.39 -13.15 -11.28
N PHE A 601 -8.11 -12.10 -10.84
CA PHE A 601 -9.33 -12.20 -10.00
C PHE A 601 -10.33 -11.06 -10.28
N ASN A 602 -11.51 -11.11 -9.65
CA ASN A 602 -12.42 -9.97 -9.49
C ASN A 602 -12.67 -9.68 -8.00
N PHE A 603 -12.95 -8.43 -7.69
CA PHE A 603 -13.54 -8.07 -6.39
C PHE A 603 -14.89 -8.79 -6.20
N GLY A 604 -15.11 -9.32 -5.00
CA GLY A 604 -16.22 -10.23 -4.70
C GLY A 604 -15.90 -11.71 -4.92
N ASP A 605 -14.75 -12.07 -5.49
CA ASP A 605 -14.33 -13.47 -5.62
C ASP A 605 -13.99 -14.08 -4.25
N ALA A 606 -14.31 -15.36 -4.11
CA ALA A 606 -13.85 -16.23 -3.04
C ALA A 606 -12.47 -16.80 -3.42
N ILE A 607 -11.40 -16.35 -2.76
CA ILE A 607 -10.03 -16.72 -3.09
C ILE A 607 -9.49 -17.75 -2.07
N PRO A 608 -9.23 -19.00 -2.48
CA PRO A 608 -8.64 -20.00 -1.59
C PRO A 608 -7.19 -19.67 -1.28
N PHE A 609 -6.77 -19.95 -0.04
CA PHE A 609 -5.39 -19.86 0.39
C PHE A 609 -4.86 -21.17 0.96
N GLN A 610 -3.55 -21.37 0.83
CA GLN A 610 -2.82 -22.50 1.41
C GLN A 610 -1.42 -22.04 1.83
N ILE A 611 -1.06 -22.29 3.08
CA ILE A 611 0.17 -21.86 3.73
C ILE A 611 0.92 -23.08 4.26
N THR A 612 2.22 -23.11 4.06
CA THR A 612 3.13 -24.09 4.68
C THR A 612 4.02 -23.38 5.68
N VAL A 613 4.13 -23.94 6.88
CA VAL A 613 5.02 -23.44 7.92
C VAL A 613 6.02 -24.53 8.27
N THR A 614 7.27 -24.15 8.44
CA THR A 614 8.30 -24.97 9.08
C THR A 614 8.77 -24.25 10.33
N ASP A 615 8.63 -24.86 11.51
CA ASP A 615 9.13 -24.31 12.77
C ASP A 615 10.00 -25.39 13.47
N PRO A 616 11.34 -25.23 13.52
CA PRO A 616 12.22 -26.17 14.19
C PRO A 616 11.92 -26.37 15.68
N ASN A 617 11.26 -25.40 16.33
CA ASN A 617 10.85 -25.48 17.73
C ASN A 617 9.44 -26.09 17.90
N SER A 618 8.69 -26.26 16.81
CA SER A 618 7.34 -26.84 16.81
C SER A 618 7.17 -27.86 15.68
N PRO A 619 7.57 -29.14 15.88
CA PRO A 619 7.53 -30.15 14.83
C PRO A 619 6.10 -30.45 14.33
N THR A 620 5.07 -30.12 15.13
CA THR A 620 3.67 -30.07 14.69
C THR A 620 3.24 -28.61 14.69
N ILE A 621 2.74 -28.12 13.56
CA ILE A 621 2.29 -26.72 13.42
C ILE A 621 0.87 -26.57 13.93
N ASP A 622 0.67 -25.64 14.86
CA ASP A 622 -0.65 -25.15 15.26
C ASP A 622 -1.15 -24.11 14.26
N CYS A 623 -2.05 -24.53 13.36
CA CYS A 623 -2.63 -23.66 12.34
C CYS A 623 -3.51 -22.53 12.89
N SER A 624 -3.90 -22.55 14.17
CA SER A 624 -4.60 -21.41 14.79
C SER A 624 -3.70 -20.18 14.96
N ARG A 625 -2.38 -20.36 14.84
CA ARG A 625 -1.36 -19.30 14.90
C ARG A 625 -0.91 -18.82 13.51
N VAL A 626 -1.60 -19.26 12.46
CA VAL A 626 -1.37 -18.83 11.08
C VAL A 626 -2.54 -17.96 10.65
N LYS A 627 -2.26 -16.79 10.07
CA LYS A 627 -3.29 -15.94 9.48
C LYS A 627 -2.99 -15.64 8.02
N MET A 628 -4.07 -15.45 7.27
CA MET A 628 -4.08 -14.88 5.94
C MET A 628 -4.74 -13.51 6.01
N ASN A 629 -3.99 -12.48 5.68
CA ASN A 629 -4.43 -11.11 5.60
C ASN A 629 -4.78 -10.77 4.14
N TYR A 630 -5.91 -10.10 3.93
CA TYR A 630 -6.27 -9.51 2.65
C TYR A 630 -6.19 -7.99 2.73
N ILE A 631 -5.44 -7.43 1.81
CA ILE A 631 -5.19 -6.01 1.68
C ILE A 631 -5.70 -5.56 0.32
N LEU A 632 -6.56 -4.55 0.30
CA LEU A 632 -6.89 -3.82 -0.91
C LEU A 632 -5.74 -2.86 -1.21
N GLY A 633 -4.91 -3.20 -2.21
CA GLY A 633 -3.89 -2.29 -2.70
C GLY A 633 -4.46 -1.35 -3.74
N HIS A 634 -4.06 -0.09 -3.70
CA HIS A 634 -4.35 0.85 -4.77
C HIS A 634 -3.21 1.85 -4.95
N ASP A 635 -2.84 2.06 -6.22
CA ASP A 635 -1.62 2.73 -6.63
C ASP A 635 -0.36 2.18 -5.94
N SER A 636 0.03 2.80 -4.83
CA SER A 636 1.26 2.51 -4.07
C SER A 636 1.03 2.28 -2.58
N HIS A 637 -0.20 2.39 -2.08
CA HIS A 637 -0.55 2.06 -0.69
C HIS A 637 -1.74 1.08 -0.64
N GLY A 638 -2.12 0.63 0.55
CA GLY A 638 -3.24 -0.30 0.67
C GLY A 638 -3.91 -0.21 2.03
N HIS A 639 -5.04 -0.88 2.12
CA HIS A 639 -5.84 -1.00 3.33
C HIS A 639 -6.03 -2.48 3.63
N LEU A 640 -5.61 -2.94 4.81
CA LEU A 640 -5.97 -4.26 5.29
C LEU A 640 -7.47 -4.27 5.57
N LEU A 641 -8.22 -5.17 4.94
CA LEU A 641 -9.69 -5.16 4.99
C LEU A 641 -10.29 -6.37 5.68
N THR A 642 -9.66 -7.54 5.59
CA THR A 642 -10.18 -8.75 6.24
C THR A 642 -9.09 -9.77 6.44
N THR A 643 -9.33 -10.72 7.33
CA THR A 643 -8.37 -11.76 7.71
C THR A 643 -9.05 -13.11 7.91
N ALA A 644 -8.31 -14.19 7.70
CA ALA A 644 -8.73 -15.55 8.02
C ALA A 644 -7.64 -16.29 8.80
N THR A 645 -8.02 -17.18 9.71
CA THR A 645 -7.08 -17.99 10.50
C THR A 645 -7.03 -19.43 9.97
N GLY A 646 -5.85 -20.03 9.88
CA GLY A 646 -5.63 -21.41 9.45
C GLY A 646 -4.47 -21.57 8.48
N CYS A 647 -4.00 -22.81 8.27
CA CYS A 647 -3.04 -23.12 7.22
C CYS A 647 -3.69 -23.24 5.82
N SER A 648 -5.02 -23.29 5.75
CA SER A 648 -5.78 -23.30 4.51
C SER A 648 -7.19 -22.75 4.76
N GLY A 649 -7.79 -22.14 3.75
CA GLY A 649 -9.14 -21.58 3.85
C GLY A 649 -9.47 -20.74 2.62
N THR A 650 -10.39 -19.80 2.79
CA THR A 650 -10.83 -18.88 1.73
C THR A 650 -10.94 -17.46 2.29
N ILE A 651 -10.45 -16.48 1.54
CA ILE A 651 -10.77 -15.07 1.73
C ILE A 651 -11.90 -14.70 0.77
N GLN A 652 -12.98 -14.15 1.30
CA GLN A 652 -13.98 -13.50 0.46
C GLN A 652 -13.53 -12.07 0.21
N THR A 653 -13.11 -11.75 -1.01
CA THR A 653 -12.70 -10.37 -1.33
C THR A 653 -13.94 -9.46 -1.28
N PRO A 654 -13.88 -8.30 -0.62
CA PRO A 654 -14.97 -7.33 -0.66
C PRO A 654 -15.26 -6.89 -2.10
N VAL A 655 -16.52 -6.55 -2.39
CA VAL A 655 -16.83 -5.79 -3.59
C VAL A 655 -16.37 -4.36 -3.34
N ASP A 656 -15.48 -3.83 -4.18
CA ASP A 656 -15.06 -2.44 -4.04
C ASP A 656 -16.19 -1.50 -4.50
N GLY A 657 -16.59 -0.60 -3.60
CA GLY A 657 -17.61 0.42 -3.82
C GLY A 657 -17.14 1.84 -3.48
N GLU A 658 -15.86 1.99 -3.10
CA GLU A 658 -15.26 3.30 -2.80
C GLU A 658 -14.60 3.89 -4.03
N HIS A 659 -13.79 3.11 -4.75
CA HIS A 659 -12.98 3.63 -5.84
C HIS A 659 -13.79 3.75 -7.13
N ASP A 660 -13.34 4.65 -8.01
CA ASP A 660 -13.81 4.68 -9.39
C ASP A 660 -13.57 3.31 -10.07
N PRO A 661 -14.48 2.79 -10.92
CA PRO A 661 -14.30 1.50 -11.60
C PRO A 661 -13.02 1.39 -12.45
N ASN A 662 -12.34 2.50 -12.72
CA ASN A 662 -11.10 2.58 -13.50
C ASN A 662 -9.88 2.89 -12.63
N ALA A 663 -10.05 2.97 -11.30
CA ALA A 663 -8.95 3.16 -10.37
C ALA A 663 -7.94 2.01 -10.43
N ASN A 664 -6.69 2.30 -10.05
CA ASN A 664 -5.62 1.33 -10.07
C ASN A 664 -5.62 0.44 -8.82
N ILE A 665 -6.62 -0.43 -8.69
CA ILE A 665 -6.85 -1.27 -7.52
C ILE A 665 -6.41 -2.72 -7.74
N PHE A 666 -6.04 -3.45 -6.68
CA PHE A 666 -5.62 -4.86 -6.70
C PHE A 666 -5.75 -5.52 -5.32
N GLY A 667 -5.70 -6.85 -5.27
CA GLY A 667 -5.71 -7.60 -4.02
C GLY A 667 -4.30 -8.02 -3.62
N VAL A 668 -3.93 -7.88 -2.35
CA VAL A 668 -2.68 -8.37 -1.80
C VAL A 668 -2.96 -9.37 -0.68
N PHE A 669 -2.31 -10.52 -0.75
CA PHE A 669 -2.42 -11.61 0.21
C PHE A 669 -1.12 -11.74 0.98
N ASP A 670 -1.21 -11.57 2.29
CA ASP A 670 -0.09 -11.59 3.22
C ASP A 670 -0.29 -12.71 4.26
N ALA A 671 0.58 -13.72 4.20
CA ALA A 671 0.50 -14.87 5.09
C ALA A 671 1.46 -14.70 6.26
N GLU A 672 0.95 -14.78 7.47
CA GLU A 672 1.73 -14.65 8.70
C GLU A 672 1.64 -15.90 9.59
N TYR A 673 2.72 -16.18 10.31
CA TYR A 673 2.76 -17.18 11.38
C TYR A 673 3.40 -16.57 12.62
N THR A 674 2.80 -16.76 13.77
CA THR A 674 3.42 -16.40 15.05
C THR A 674 4.01 -17.66 15.70
N PRO A 675 5.35 -17.83 15.78
CA PRO A 675 5.96 -18.99 16.44
C PRO A 675 5.51 -19.16 17.89
N ALA A 676 5.48 -20.39 18.39
CA ALA A 676 5.09 -20.66 19.77
C ALA A 676 6.03 -19.93 20.75
N GLY A 677 5.46 -19.21 21.74
CA GLY A 677 6.23 -18.38 22.67
C GLY A 677 6.70 -17.03 22.12
N SER A 678 6.44 -16.73 20.84
CA SER A 678 6.65 -15.40 20.24
C SER A 678 5.36 -14.57 20.26
N THR A 679 5.52 -13.24 20.35
CA THR A 679 4.47 -12.25 20.08
C THR A 679 4.62 -11.59 18.71
N THR A 680 5.75 -11.81 18.03
CA THR A 680 6.05 -11.25 16.71
C THR A 680 5.75 -12.29 15.65
N ALA A 681 4.99 -11.90 14.63
CA ALA A 681 4.70 -12.73 13.47
C ALA A 681 5.85 -12.67 12.44
N ILE A 682 5.99 -13.75 11.68
CA ILE A 682 6.85 -13.80 10.50
C ILE A 682 5.98 -13.96 9.26
N HIS A 683 6.36 -13.29 8.17
CA HIS A 683 5.56 -13.19 6.96
C HIS A 683 6.19 -13.97 5.80
N ALA A 684 5.37 -14.56 4.95
CA ALA A 684 5.79 -15.04 3.64
C ALA A 684 5.93 -13.88 2.65
N PRO A 685 6.67 -14.04 1.53
CA PRO A 685 6.54 -13.14 0.40
C PRO A 685 5.07 -13.02 -0.05
N GLN A 686 4.62 -11.78 -0.26
CA GLN A 686 3.21 -11.48 -0.53
C GLN A 686 2.81 -11.87 -1.96
N ALA A 687 1.54 -12.23 -2.13
CA ALA A 687 0.94 -12.48 -3.44
C ALA A 687 0.04 -11.29 -3.83
N VAL A 688 0.40 -10.59 -4.91
CA VAL A 688 -0.38 -9.51 -5.50
C VAL A 688 -1.23 -10.07 -6.64
N LEU A 689 -2.55 -10.03 -6.49
CA LEU A 689 -3.52 -10.50 -7.48
C LEU A 689 -3.93 -9.34 -8.39
N GLN A 690 -4.20 -9.65 -9.65
CA GLN A 690 -4.52 -8.65 -10.67
C GLN A 690 -6.00 -8.68 -11.03
N PRO A 691 -6.72 -7.54 -11.05
CA PRO A 691 -8.09 -7.51 -11.52
C PRO A 691 -8.17 -7.96 -12.98
N ARG A 692 -9.29 -8.58 -13.37
CA ARG A 692 -9.50 -9.03 -14.75
C ARG A 692 -9.40 -7.89 -15.75
N THR A 693 -9.95 -6.73 -15.41
CA THR A 693 -9.91 -5.52 -16.22
C THR A 693 -8.88 -4.56 -15.64
N ARG A 694 -8.04 -4.01 -16.52
CA ARG A 694 -7.03 -2.99 -16.20
C ARG A 694 -7.05 -1.89 -17.23
N GLN A 695 -6.88 -0.66 -16.77
CA GLN A 695 -6.53 0.46 -17.64
C GLN A 695 -5.09 0.30 -18.12
N ALA A 696 -4.82 0.70 -19.36
CA ALA A 696 -3.51 0.57 -19.97
C ALA A 696 -2.49 1.55 -19.37
N GLU A 697 -2.95 2.71 -18.87
CA GLU A 697 -2.13 3.71 -18.16
C GLU A 697 -1.60 3.24 -16.81
N HIS A 698 -2.15 2.16 -16.24
CA HIS A 698 -1.69 1.59 -14.95
C HIS A 698 -0.45 0.69 -15.12
N PHE A 699 0.35 0.92 -16.16
CA PHE A 699 1.55 0.13 -16.44
C PHE A 699 2.63 0.34 -15.37
N SER A 700 3.46 -0.68 -15.16
CA SER A 700 4.62 -0.62 -14.26
C SER A 700 5.86 -0.02 -14.95
N ALA A 701 6.00 -0.24 -16.26
CA ALA A 701 7.03 0.38 -17.09
C ALA A 701 6.58 0.45 -18.56
N GLN A 702 7.16 1.38 -19.31
CA GLN A 702 6.84 1.61 -20.72
C GLN A 702 8.07 1.97 -21.56
N GLN A 703 7.92 1.91 -22.89
CA GLN A 703 8.85 2.47 -23.87
C GLN A 703 8.07 3.08 -25.04
N GLY A 704 8.45 4.31 -25.43
CA GLY A 704 7.98 5.00 -26.64
C GLY A 704 6.59 5.62 -26.57
N VAL A 705 5.71 5.11 -25.70
CA VAL A 705 4.32 5.57 -25.57
C VAL A 705 4.15 6.71 -24.55
N GLN A 706 2.96 7.30 -24.51
CA GLN A 706 2.59 8.33 -23.54
C GLN A 706 1.16 8.11 -23.02
N VAL A 707 0.91 8.49 -21.77
CA VAL A 707 -0.45 8.63 -21.25
C VAL A 707 -1.05 9.91 -21.83
N VAL A 708 -2.19 9.79 -22.50
CA VAL A 708 -2.87 10.88 -23.19
C VAL A 708 -4.29 11.08 -22.63
N PRO A 709 -4.71 12.32 -22.35
CA PRO A 709 -6.10 12.62 -22.00
C PRO A 709 -7.05 12.26 -23.14
N LYS A 710 -8.07 11.46 -22.84
CA LYS A 710 -9.10 10.97 -23.77
C LYS A 710 -10.46 10.97 -23.08
N PRO A 711 -11.28 12.02 -23.24
CA PRO A 711 -12.55 12.12 -22.52
C PRO A 711 -13.53 10.96 -22.75
N SER A 712 -13.41 10.25 -23.88
CA SER A 712 -14.24 9.08 -24.20
C SER A 712 -13.60 7.73 -23.82
N ALA A 713 -12.40 7.75 -23.25
CA ALA A 713 -11.76 6.61 -22.62
C ALA A 713 -12.33 6.38 -21.21
N ASN A 714 -12.23 5.15 -20.74
CA ASN A 714 -12.51 4.82 -19.35
C ASN A 714 -11.46 5.52 -18.47
N GLY A 715 -11.87 6.09 -17.32
CA GLY A 715 -10.95 6.89 -16.49
C GLY A 715 -10.42 8.18 -17.14
N GLY A 716 -10.81 8.50 -18.39
CA GLY A 716 -10.45 9.73 -19.08
C GLY A 716 -9.04 9.78 -19.67
N ASN A 717 -8.28 8.68 -19.64
CA ASN A 717 -6.93 8.57 -20.20
C ASN A 717 -6.77 7.30 -21.04
N ALA A 718 -5.74 7.27 -21.89
CA ALA A 718 -5.33 6.08 -22.63
C ALA A 718 -3.83 6.12 -22.89
N ILE A 719 -3.26 5.00 -23.32
CA ILE A 719 -1.93 4.95 -23.91
C ILE A 719 -2.02 5.33 -25.39
N GLY A 720 -1.28 6.38 -25.77
CA GLY A 720 -1.21 6.86 -27.15
C GLY A 720 0.21 7.14 -27.60
N TYR A 721 0.33 7.73 -28.80
CA TYR A 721 1.61 7.86 -29.53
C TYR A 721 2.33 6.53 -29.77
N VAL A 722 1.56 5.44 -29.83
CA VAL A 722 2.08 4.10 -30.00
C VAL A 722 2.70 3.92 -31.38
N GLU A 723 3.99 3.62 -31.46
CA GLU A 723 4.70 3.30 -32.69
C GLU A 723 5.14 1.81 -32.72
N ASN A 724 5.68 1.39 -33.86
CA ASN A 724 6.13 0.01 -34.02
C ASN A 724 7.33 -0.32 -33.12
N GLY A 725 7.15 -1.31 -32.25
CA GLY A 725 8.16 -1.79 -31.30
C GLY A 725 8.01 -1.23 -29.89
N ASP A 726 7.06 -0.33 -29.69
CA ASP A 726 6.73 0.22 -28.38
C ASP A 726 6.01 -0.81 -27.51
N TRP A 727 6.05 -0.57 -26.19
CA TRP A 727 5.45 -1.49 -25.24
C TRP A 727 5.12 -0.84 -23.91
N ILE A 728 4.16 -1.46 -23.22
CA ILE A 728 3.90 -1.27 -21.79
C ILE A 728 4.02 -2.62 -21.09
N SER A 729 4.28 -2.62 -19.79
CA SER A 729 4.45 -3.84 -19.00
C SER A 729 3.78 -3.76 -17.65
N PHE A 730 3.40 -4.92 -17.14
CA PHE A 730 2.76 -5.09 -15.84
C PHE A 730 3.42 -6.23 -15.08
N THR A 731 3.61 -6.04 -13.77
CA THR A 731 4.19 -7.05 -12.90
C THR A 731 3.51 -7.01 -11.52
N PRO A 732 3.22 -8.16 -10.90
CA PRO A 732 3.30 -9.53 -11.41
C PRO A 732 2.01 -9.99 -12.13
N TYR A 733 2.11 -10.94 -13.07
CA TYR A 733 0.96 -11.62 -13.68
C TYR A 733 1.12 -13.15 -13.72
N ASN A 734 0.05 -13.87 -13.41
CA ASN A 734 -0.07 -15.31 -13.58
C ASN A 734 -1.35 -15.59 -14.36
N LEU A 735 -1.19 -16.04 -15.60
CA LEU A 735 -2.28 -16.22 -16.55
C LEU A 735 -2.87 -17.63 -16.53
N SER A 736 -2.57 -18.45 -15.51
CA SER A 736 -3.14 -19.79 -15.39
C SER A 736 -4.67 -19.74 -15.45
N GLY A 737 -5.28 -20.50 -16.35
CA GLY A 737 -6.74 -20.51 -16.57
C GLY A 737 -7.29 -19.39 -17.48
N VAL A 738 -6.47 -18.41 -17.86
CA VAL A 738 -6.84 -17.39 -18.86
C VAL A 738 -6.83 -18.01 -20.25
N THR A 739 -7.89 -17.77 -21.03
CA THR A 739 -8.04 -18.34 -22.38
C THR A 739 -8.08 -17.29 -23.48
N SER A 740 -8.44 -16.05 -23.13
CA SER A 740 -8.43 -14.94 -24.08
C SER A 740 -8.27 -13.60 -23.35
N PHE A 741 -7.94 -12.58 -24.13
CA PHE A 741 -7.93 -11.20 -23.68
C PHE A 741 -8.68 -10.33 -24.70
N THR A 742 -9.30 -9.28 -24.21
CA THR A 742 -9.93 -8.24 -25.02
C THR A 742 -9.31 -6.91 -24.66
N ALA A 743 -8.90 -6.12 -25.65
CA ALA A 743 -8.42 -4.75 -25.45
C ALA A 743 -9.37 -3.75 -26.10
N ARG A 744 -9.64 -2.65 -25.42
CA ARG A 744 -10.39 -1.50 -25.96
C ARG A 744 -9.39 -0.53 -26.57
N VAL A 745 -9.49 -0.32 -27.88
CA VAL A 745 -8.51 0.40 -28.70
C VAL A 745 -9.16 1.41 -29.64
N ALA A 746 -8.44 2.45 -30.02
CA ALA A 746 -8.85 3.43 -31.03
C ALA A 746 -7.73 3.64 -32.06
N SER A 747 -8.06 3.77 -33.34
CA SER A 747 -7.06 3.88 -34.41
C SER A 747 -7.57 4.77 -35.53
N ALA A 748 -6.96 5.96 -35.68
CA ALA A 748 -7.04 6.72 -36.94
C ALA A 748 -5.87 6.40 -37.89
N GLY A 749 -4.87 5.66 -37.41
CA GLY A 749 -3.77 5.13 -38.22
C GLY A 749 -4.15 3.87 -38.99
N ALA A 750 -3.14 3.17 -39.52
CA ALA A 750 -3.33 1.92 -40.26
C ALA A 750 -3.72 0.72 -39.36
N GLY A 751 -3.78 0.91 -38.04
CA GLY A 751 -3.88 -0.17 -37.08
C GLY A 751 -2.56 -0.92 -36.92
N GLY A 752 -2.62 -2.16 -36.44
CA GLY A 752 -1.43 -2.96 -36.19
C GLY A 752 -1.74 -4.27 -35.48
N THR A 753 -0.83 -4.72 -34.64
CA THR A 753 -0.96 -5.94 -33.85
C THR A 753 -0.56 -5.67 -32.42
N LEU A 754 -1.44 -6.07 -31.50
CA LEU A 754 -1.20 -6.12 -30.07
C LEU A 754 -0.78 -7.54 -29.69
N THR A 755 0.44 -7.69 -29.18
CA THR A 755 0.93 -8.99 -28.67
C THR A 755 1.10 -8.95 -27.17
N LEU A 756 0.60 -9.98 -26.49
CA LEU A 756 0.93 -10.25 -25.10
C LEU A 756 2.20 -11.11 -25.07
N ARG A 757 3.20 -10.71 -24.29
CA ARG A 757 4.47 -11.41 -24.14
C ARG A 757 4.82 -11.64 -22.68
N ALA A 758 5.46 -12.78 -22.41
CA ALA A 758 5.91 -13.16 -21.07
C ALA A 758 7.41 -12.90 -20.88
N GLY A 759 7.78 -12.34 -19.74
CA GLY A 759 9.16 -12.14 -19.28
C GLY A 759 9.79 -10.82 -19.74
N SER A 760 9.75 -10.53 -21.04
CA SER A 760 10.29 -9.29 -21.62
C SER A 760 9.53 -8.86 -22.88
N ALA A 761 9.79 -7.64 -23.36
CA ALA A 761 9.25 -7.14 -24.63
C ALA A 761 9.65 -8.00 -25.85
N THR A 762 10.73 -8.79 -25.75
CA THR A 762 11.17 -9.75 -26.78
C THR A 762 10.88 -11.20 -26.41
N GLY A 763 10.19 -11.42 -25.28
CA GLY A 763 9.89 -12.75 -24.75
C GLY A 763 8.83 -13.50 -25.54
N THR A 764 8.46 -14.67 -25.02
CA THR A 764 7.49 -15.58 -25.64
C THR A 764 6.15 -14.90 -25.83
N VAL A 765 5.61 -14.94 -27.05
CA VAL A 765 4.25 -14.48 -27.34
C VAL A 765 3.25 -15.45 -26.71
N VAL A 766 2.40 -14.92 -25.85
CA VAL A 766 1.34 -15.67 -25.14
C VAL A 766 -0.06 -15.27 -25.58
N GLY A 767 -0.20 -14.20 -26.37
CA GLY A 767 -1.47 -13.81 -26.97
C GLY A 767 -1.27 -12.81 -28.10
N THR A 768 -2.23 -12.74 -29.02
CA THR A 768 -2.18 -11.82 -30.18
C THR A 768 -3.57 -11.39 -30.58
N ALA A 769 -3.74 -10.09 -30.83
CA ALA A 769 -4.95 -9.50 -31.39
C ALA A 769 -4.59 -8.53 -32.52
N THR A 770 -5.32 -8.59 -33.63
CA THR A 770 -5.20 -7.64 -34.74
C THR A 770 -6.01 -6.38 -34.44
N VAL A 771 -5.41 -5.22 -34.63
CA VAL A 771 -6.07 -3.91 -34.50
C VAL A 771 -6.32 -3.34 -35.89
N ALA A 772 -7.58 -3.25 -36.30
CA ALA A 772 -7.97 -2.56 -37.53
C ALA A 772 -8.21 -1.06 -37.27
N PRO A 773 -8.14 -0.19 -38.30
CA PRO A 773 -8.57 1.19 -38.18
C PRO A 773 -10.01 1.27 -37.65
N THR A 774 -10.24 2.06 -36.60
CA THR A 774 -11.55 2.21 -35.97
C THR A 774 -12.33 3.42 -36.51
N GLY A 775 -11.65 4.29 -37.27
CA GLY A 775 -12.23 5.48 -37.89
C GLY A 775 -11.86 6.80 -37.20
N GLY A 776 -11.15 6.75 -36.07
CA GLY A 776 -10.69 7.95 -35.36
C GLY A 776 -10.00 7.65 -34.03
N TRP A 777 -9.30 8.64 -33.47
CA TRP A 777 -8.57 8.56 -32.19
C TRP A 777 -9.48 8.61 -30.94
N GLU A 778 -10.78 8.80 -31.14
CA GLU A 778 -11.84 8.79 -30.10
C GLU A 778 -12.94 7.77 -30.45
N THR A 779 -12.70 6.93 -31.47
CA THR A 779 -13.64 5.90 -31.89
C THR A 779 -13.13 4.56 -31.39
N TRP A 780 -13.69 4.11 -30.26
CA TRP A 780 -13.22 2.91 -29.57
C TRP A 780 -13.88 1.64 -30.11
N ALA A 781 -13.07 0.59 -30.24
CA ALA A 781 -13.51 -0.75 -30.58
C ALA A 781 -12.81 -1.78 -29.69
N ASN A 782 -13.45 -2.92 -29.47
CA ASN A 782 -12.85 -4.04 -28.76
C ASN A 782 -12.18 -4.98 -29.77
N VAL A 783 -10.94 -5.37 -29.47
CA VAL A 783 -10.20 -6.42 -30.19
C VAL A 783 -9.90 -7.57 -29.25
N THR A 784 -10.06 -8.79 -29.72
CA THR A 784 -9.91 -9.99 -28.88
C THR A 784 -8.84 -10.91 -29.46
N GLY A 785 -8.01 -11.48 -28.58
CA GLY A 785 -7.01 -12.47 -28.91
C GLY A 785 -7.08 -13.66 -27.96
N THR A 786 -6.72 -14.85 -28.45
CA THR A 786 -6.56 -16.03 -27.59
C THR A 786 -5.29 -15.92 -26.75
N VAL A 787 -5.31 -16.49 -25.55
CA VAL A 787 -4.16 -16.55 -24.64
C VAL A 787 -3.72 -18.01 -24.48
N THR A 788 -2.43 -18.24 -24.64
CA THR A 788 -1.73 -19.48 -24.24
C THR A 788 -0.91 -19.16 -22.99
N PRO A 789 -1.40 -19.48 -21.78
CA PRO A 789 -0.75 -19.09 -20.53
C PRO A 789 0.69 -19.62 -20.43
N PRO A 790 1.66 -18.77 -20.04
CA PRO A 790 2.97 -19.25 -19.63
C PRO A 790 2.87 -19.98 -18.28
N ALA A 791 3.86 -20.82 -17.97
CA ALA A 791 3.92 -21.46 -16.66
C ALA A 791 4.30 -20.43 -15.57
N GLY A 792 3.54 -20.43 -14.48
CA GLY A 792 3.83 -19.62 -13.30
C GLY A 792 3.63 -18.11 -13.48
N THR A 793 4.21 -17.35 -12.56
CA THR A 793 4.17 -15.88 -12.53
C THR A 793 5.21 -15.29 -13.49
N THR A 794 4.86 -14.22 -14.19
CA THR A 794 5.71 -13.56 -15.18
C THR A 794 5.51 -12.04 -15.17
N ASN A 795 6.42 -11.33 -15.83
CA ASN A 795 6.17 -9.95 -16.27
C ASN A 795 5.39 -10.01 -17.59
N LEU A 796 4.22 -9.38 -17.62
CA LEU A 796 3.38 -9.31 -18.81
C LEU A 796 3.73 -8.05 -19.59
N PHE A 797 4.07 -8.20 -20.87
CA PHE A 797 4.31 -7.11 -21.80
C PHE A 797 3.20 -7.05 -22.83
N LEU A 798 2.65 -5.87 -23.06
CA LEU A 798 1.82 -5.55 -24.22
C LEU A 798 2.75 -4.86 -25.22
N VAL A 799 3.04 -5.53 -26.33
CA VAL A 799 3.96 -5.04 -27.37
C VAL A 799 3.19 -4.74 -28.64
N PHE A 800 3.43 -3.54 -29.17
CA PHE A 800 2.72 -2.96 -30.28
C PHE A 800 3.57 -3.04 -31.54
N THR A 801 3.02 -3.59 -32.62
CA THR A 801 3.74 -3.77 -33.88
C THR A 801 2.87 -3.36 -35.05
N GLY A 802 3.47 -2.82 -36.10
CA GLY A 802 2.74 -2.28 -37.24
C GLY A 802 3.63 -1.54 -38.25
N GLY A 803 2.99 -0.73 -39.08
CA GLY A 803 3.67 0.12 -40.06
C GLY A 803 4.35 1.34 -39.44
N ALA A 804 4.72 2.31 -40.28
CA ALA A 804 5.26 3.58 -39.81
C ALA A 804 4.15 4.52 -39.29
N GLY A 805 4.49 5.37 -38.31
CA GLY A 805 3.57 6.32 -37.69
C GLY A 805 2.77 5.72 -36.53
N SER A 806 1.90 6.53 -35.92
CA SER A 806 1.08 6.12 -34.79
C SER A 806 0.10 5.01 -35.20
N LEU A 807 0.13 3.91 -34.46
CA LEU A 807 -0.61 2.68 -34.78
C LEU A 807 -2.05 2.75 -34.25
N PHE A 808 -2.22 2.77 -32.94
CA PHE A 808 -3.50 2.77 -32.23
C PHE A 808 -3.30 3.20 -30.77
N ASP A 809 -4.31 3.80 -30.16
CA ASP A 809 -4.39 4.08 -28.73
C ASP A 809 -5.04 2.90 -28.00
N ILE A 810 -4.68 2.69 -26.73
CA ILE A 810 -5.20 1.60 -25.89
C ILE A 810 -5.71 2.19 -24.59
N ASP A 811 -6.98 1.94 -24.32
CA ASP A 811 -7.66 2.40 -23.11
C ASP A 811 -7.53 1.35 -22.01
N SER A 812 -8.04 0.15 -22.25
CA SER A 812 -8.08 -0.91 -21.23
C SER A 812 -7.94 -2.30 -21.85
N PHE A 813 -7.64 -3.29 -21.01
CA PHE A 813 -7.68 -4.69 -21.39
C PHE A 813 -8.35 -5.54 -20.29
N THR A 814 -9.03 -6.60 -20.72
CA THR A 814 -9.74 -7.53 -19.87
C THR A 814 -9.34 -8.96 -20.21
N PHE A 815 -9.01 -9.76 -19.21
CA PHE A 815 -8.81 -11.19 -19.36
C PHE A 815 -10.10 -11.97 -19.18
N ALA A 816 -10.36 -12.90 -20.10
CA ALA A 816 -11.37 -13.93 -19.95
C ALA A 816 -10.68 -15.26 -19.62
N SER A 817 -11.18 -15.92 -18.58
CA SER A 817 -10.76 -17.26 -18.18
C SER A 817 -11.81 -18.28 -18.62
N GLY A 818 -11.38 -19.31 -19.34
CA GLY A 818 -12.23 -20.42 -19.80
C GLY A 818 -12.27 -21.60 -18.83
N GLY A 819 -11.98 -21.38 -17.56
CA GLY A 819 -11.99 -22.44 -16.55
C GLY A 819 -11.64 -21.93 -15.15
N THR A 820 -12.67 -21.91 -14.31
CA THR A 820 -12.68 -22.04 -12.84
C THR A 820 -12.09 -20.89 -11.98
N PRO A 821 -12.94 -20.12 -11.29
CA PRO A 821 -12.68 -19.79 -9.89
C PRO A 821 -12.91 -21.06 -9.03
N PRO A 822 -11.92 -21.62 -8.31
CA PRO A 822 -12.20 -22.59 -7.24
C PRO A 822 -12.58 -21.80 -5.97
N THR A 823 -13.54 -22.15 -5.10
CA THR A 823 -14.26 -23.42 -4.84
C THR A 823 -15.62 -23.19 -4.15
N SER A 824 -16.73 -23.28 -4.88
CA SER A 824 -17.94 -23.88 -4.29
C SER A 824 -18.22 -25.16 -5.07
N THR A 825 -18.54 -26.24 -4.37
CA THR A 825 -18.95 -27.50 -5.00
C THR A 825 -20.13 -27.18 -5.92
N ASN A 826 -20.07 -27.58 -7.20
CA ASN A 826 -21.26 -27.55 -8.06
C ASN A 826 -22.30 -28.49 -7.44
N LEU A 827 -23.28 -27.91 -6.77
CA LEU A 827 -24.31 -28.60 -6.00
C LEU A 827 -25.23 -29.42 -6.90
N ALA A 828 -25.34 -29.07 -8.19
CA ALA A 828 -26.16 -29.77 -9.17
C ALA A 828 -25.46 -30.98 -9.80
N LEU A 829 -24.13 -31.10 -9.68
CA LEU A 829 -23.35 -32.13 -10.35
C LEU A 829 -23.85 -33.54 -9.98
N ASN A 830 -24.23 -34.32 -11.00
CA ASN A 830 -24.76 -35.68 -10.91
C ASN A 830 -25.98 -35.83 -9.98
N LYS A 831 -26.75 -34.75 -9.79
CA LYS A 831 -27.98 -34.77 -8.99
C LYS A 831 -29.20 -35.21 -9.81
N PRO A 832 -30.26 -35.71 -9.15
CA PRO A 832 -31.53 -35.98 -9.82
C PRO A 832 -32.07 -34.72 -10.51
N ALA A 833 -32.21 -34.79 -11.83
CA ALA A 833 -32.79 -33.73 -12.65
C ALA A 833 -34.04 -34.22 -13.37
N THR A 834 -35.06 -33.36 -13.44
CA THR A 834 -36.29 -33.60 -14.20
C THR A 834 -36.61 -32.38 -15.06
N ALA A 835 -37.38 -32.59 -16.11
CA ALA A 835 -37.77 -31.52 -17.02
C ALA A 835 -39.24 -31.66 -17.43
N SER A 836 -39.82 -30.57 -17.94
CA SER A 836 -41.19 -30.54 -18.48
C SER A 836 -41.37 -31.48 -19.67
N SER A 837 -40.31 -31.65 -20.46
CA SER A 837 -40.27 -32.54 -21.61
C SER A 837 -38.83 -32.88 -21.99
N VAL A 838 -38.67 -33.85 -22.89
CA VAL A 838 -37.41 -34.14 -23.58
C VAL A 838 -37.69 -34.23 -25.08
N GLU A 839 -36.82 -33.66 -25.91
CA GLU A 839 -36.91 -33.69 -27.39
C GLU A 839 -36.83 -35.15 -27.89
N ALA A 840 -35.92 -35.93 -27.31
CA ALA A 840 -35.74 -37.35 -27.57
C ALA A 840 -35.09 -38.04 -26.35
N ALA A 841 -35.17 -39.37 -26.27
CA ALA A 841 -34.61 -40.14 -25.16
C ALA A 841 -33.09 -39.95 -24.96
N ILE A 842 -32.37 -39.54 -26.01
CA ILE A 842 -30.92 -39.26 -25.98
C ILE A 842 -30.57 -37.87 -25.39
N TYR A 843 -31.55 -37.02 -25.11
CA TYR A 843 -31.36 -35.69 -24.52
C TYR A 843 -32.04 -35.55 -23.14
N PRO A 844 -31.75 -36.44 -22.18
CA PRO A 844 -32.43 -36.44 -20.89
C PRO A 844 -32.05 -35.22 -20.04
N ALA A 845 -32.88 -34.87 -19.06
CA ALA A 845 -32.58 -33.79 -18.11
C ALA A 845 -31.25 -34.01 -17.37
N SER A 846 -30.88 -35.26 -17.09
CA SER A 846 -29.61 -35.61 -16.44
C SER A 846 -28.38 -35.20 -17.24
N ALA A 847 -28.50 -35.07 -18.56
CA ALA A 847 -27.39 -34.68 -19.44
C ALA A 847 -27.03 -33.20 -19.38
N ALA A 848 -27.81 -32.37 -18.65
CA ALA A 848 -27.43 -30.99 -18.37
C ALA A 848 -26.69 -30.84 -17.02
N VAL A 849 -26.58 -31.90 -16.22
CA VAL A 849 -25.99 -31.84 -14.87
C VAL A 849 -24.84 -32.83 -14.68
N ASP A 850 -24.32 -33.38 -15.78
CA ASP A 850 -23.22 -34.38 -15.81
C ASP A 850 -21.84 -33.75 -16.04
N ALA A 851 -21.77 -32.43 -16.19
CA ALA A 851 -20.57 -31.64 -16.50
C ALA A 851 -19.89 -32.01 -17.83
N SER A 852 -20.61 -32.58 -18.78
CA SER A 852 -20.08 -32.90 -20.12
C SER A 852 -20.48 -31.85 -21.14
N ALA A 853 -19.49 -31.31 -21.86
CA ALA A 853 -19.72 -30.36 -22.95
C ALA A 853 -20.27 -31.01 -24.24
N THR A 854 -20.52 -32.33 -24.23
CA THR A 854 -20.92 -33.11 -25.42
C THR A 854 -22.29 -33.77 -25.27
N THR A 855 -22.85 -33.74 -24.07
CA THR A 855 -24.18 -34.25 -23.73
C THR A 855 -25.05 -33.05 -23.35
N ARG A 856 -26.36 -33.14 -23.61
CA ARG A 856 -27.27 -32.01 -23.38
C ARG A 856 -28.66 -32.48 -23.01
N TRP A 857 -29.35 -31.70 -22.19
CA TRP A 857 -30.81 -31.74 -22.16
C TRP A 857 -31.37 -30.94 -23.34
N ALA A 858 -32.51 -31.37 -23.88
CA ALA A 858 -33.25 -30.64 -24.89
C ALA A 858 -34.75 -30.81 -24.66
N SER A 859 -35.54 -29.73 -24.77
CA SER A 859 -37.00 -29.75 -24.61
C SER A 859 -37.74 -29.94 -25.94
N THR A 860 -39.04 -30.22 -25.89
CA THR A 860 -39.95 -30.01 -27.03
C THR A 860 -40.01 -28.54 -27.42
N PHE A 861 -40.42 -28.27 -28.67
CA PHE A 861 -40.34 -26.95 -29.30
C PHE A 861 -41.57 -26.09 -28.98
N SER A 862 -41.79 -25.82 -27.70
CA SER A 862 -42.95 -25.11 -27.17
C SER A 862 -42.53 -24.22 -25.99
N ASP A 863 -43.29 -23.17 -25.70
CA ASP A 863 -43.12 -22.32 -24.52
C ASP A 863 -44.36 -22.40 -23.62
N PRO A 864 -44.23 -22.44 -22.28
CA PRO A 864 -42.98 -22.51 -21.52
C PRO A 864 -42.41 -23.93 -21.43
N GLN A 865 -41.13 -24.08 -21.13
CA GLN A 865 -40.49 -25.36 -20.72
C GLN A 865 -39.60 -25.13 -19.52
N TRP A 866 -39.30 -26.19 -18.78
CA TRP A 866 -38.43 -26.11 -17.62
C TRP A 866 -37.56 -27.33 -17.43
N ILE A 867 -36.41 -27.11 -16.79
CA ILE A 867 -35.55 -28.13 -16.20
C ILE A 867 -35.29 -27.77 -14.75
N GLN A 868 -35.32 -28.75 -13.86
CA GLN A 868 -35.03 -28.57 -12.44
C GLN A 868 -34.06 -29.63 -11.93
N VAL A 869 -33.38 -29.31 -10.83
CA VAL A 869 -32.46 -30.21 -10.12
C VAL A 869 -32.80 -30.26 -8.63
N ASP A 870 -32.80 -31.47 -8.04
CA ASP A 870 -32.86 -31.68 -6.59
C ASP A 870 -31.43 -31.75 -6.03
N LEU A 871 -31.00 -30.73 -5.29
CA LEU A 871 -29.65 -30.66 -4.72
C LEU A 871 -29.43 -31.69 -3.59
N GLY A 872 -30.51 -32.29 -3.07
CA GLY A 872 -30.51 -33.30 -2.01
C GLY A 872 -30.46 -32.74 -0.59
N ALA A 873 -30.17 -31.45 -0.42
CA ALA A 873 -30.23 -30.70 0.83
C ALA A 873 -30.54 -29.22 0.55
N THR A 874 -30.86 -28.44 1.59
CA THR A 874 -31.06 -27.00 1.46
C THR A 874 -29.73 -26.29 1.53
N TYR A 875 -29.46 -25.44 0.53
CA TYR A 875 -28.27 -24.60 0.45
C TYR A 875 -28.66 -23.15 0.23
N THR A 876 -27.82 -22.21 0.66
CA THR A 876 -27.93 -20.82 0.21
C THR A 876 -27.32 -20.69 -1.17
N ILE A 877 -28.16 -20.50 -2.18
CA ILE A 877 -27.73 -20.46 -3.58
C ILE A 877 -27.19 -19.07 -3.89
N ASN A 878 -25.92 -18.99 -4.30
CA ASN A 878 -25.24 -17.73 -4.61
C ASN A 878 -24.98 -17.51 -6.11
N ARG A 879 -24.98 -18.59 -6.90
CA ARG A 879 -24.74 -18.53 -8.34
C ARG A 879 -25.41 -19.70 -9.06
N VAL A 880 -25.96 -19.41 -10.24
CA VAL A 880 -26.46 -20.41 -11.20
C VAL A 880 -25.83 -20.13 -12.56
N ARG A 881 -25.10 -21.11 -13.09
CA ARG A 881 -24.42 -20.97 -14.38
C ARG A 881 -25.06 -21.91 -15.40
N LEU A 882 -25.42 -21.37 -16.55
CA LEU A 882 -26.06 -22.07 -17.65
C LEU A 882 -25.15 -22.02 -18.87
N VAL A 883 -24.95 -23.18 -19.52
CA VAL A 883 -24.27 -23.26 -20.81
C VAL A 883 -25.26 -23.80 -21.81
N TRP A 884 -25.79 -22.92 -22.65
CA TRP A 884 -26.73 -23.24 -23.71
C TRP A 884 -26.05 -23.90 -24.91
N GLU A 885 -26.80 -24.72 -25.63
CA GLU A 885 -26.46 -25.12 -26.99
C GLU A 885 -26.86 -24.00 -27.99
N ALA A 886 -26.75 -24.23 -29.30
CA ALA A 886 -27.29 -23.33 -30.31
C ALA A 886 -28.79 -23.00 -30.09
N ALA A 887 -29.57 -23.92 -29.52
CA ALA A 887 -30.93 -23.70 -29.06
C ALA A 887 -30.97 -23.23 -27.58
N TYR A 888 -31.47 -22.02 -27.33
CA TYR A 888 -31.41 -21.36 -26.02
C TYR A 888 -32.70 -20.61 -25.65
N GLY A 889 -32.81 -20.18 -24.39
CA GLY A 889 -33.89 -19.30 -23.93
C GLY A 889 -33.55 -17.82 -24.08
N SER A 890 -34.31 -17.08 -24.90
CA SER A 890 -34.20 -15.61 -24.97
C SER A 890 -34.89 -14.93 -23.78
N ALA A 891 -35.83 -15.61 -23.13
CA ALA A 891 -36.33 -15.24 -21.81
C ALA A 891 -36.56 -16.47 -20.93
N TYR A 892 -36.14 -16.37 -19.66
CA TYR A 892 -36.32 -17.40 -18.66
C TYR A 892 -36.27 -16.84 -17.23
N GLN A 893 -36.71 -17.64 -16.27
CA GLN A 893 -36.61 -17.34 -14.85
C GLN A 893 -35.75 -18.38 -14.16
N ILE A 894 -34.92 -17.93 -13.21
CA ILE A 894 -34.29 -18.80 -12.23
C ILE A 894 -35.20 -18.82 -11.02
N GLN A 895 -35.65 -20.02 -10.66
CA GLN A 895 -36.58 -20.22 -9.58
C GLN A 895 -36.01 -21.19 -8.57
N THR A 896 -36.30 -20.93 -7.30
CA THR A 896 -35.85 -21.77 -6.18
C THR A 896 -37.05 -22.29 -5.40
N SER A 897 -36.92 -23.48 -4.81
CA SER A 897 -37.98 -24.09 -4.00
C SER A 897 -37.40 -24.94 -2.86
N PRO A 898 -38.01 -24.92 -1.66
CA PRO A 898 -37.68 -25.84 -0.58
C PRO A 898 -38.25 -27.26 -0.79
N ASN A 899 -39.33 -27.41 -1.58
CA ASN A 899 -40.12 -28.65 -1.66
C ASN A 899 -40.32 -29.19 -3.09
N GLY A 900 -39.89 -28.45 -4.11
CA GLY A 900 -40.02 -28.84 -5.52
C GLY A 900 -41.40 -28.58 -6.13
N THR A 901 -42.36 -28.02 -5.37
CA THR A 901 -43.74 -27.75 -5.82
C THR A 901 -44.12 -26.28 -5.76
N THR A 902 -43.69 -25.55 -4.72
CA THR A 902 -43.90 -24.10 -4.57
C THR A 902 -42.62 -23.36 -4.96
N TRP A 903 -42.70 -22.48 -5.95
CA TRP A 903 -41.53 -21.85 -6.57
C TRP A 903 -41.51 -20.33 -6.36
N THR A 904 -40.34 -19.80 -6.05
CA THR A 904 -40.07 -18.36 -5.98
C THR A 904 -39.11 -17.98 -7.10
N SER A 905 -39.44 -16.96 -7.89
CA SER A 905 -38.53 -16.42 -8.90
C SER A 905 -37.49 -15.55 -8.23
N VAL A 906 -36.22 -15.93 -8.37
CA VAL A 906 -35.06 -15.22 -7.78
C VAL A 906 -34.34 -14.37 -8.81
N ARG A 907 -34.53 -14.67 -10.11
CA ARG A 907 -34.04 -13.86 -11.23
C ARG A 907 -34.92 -14.04 -12.45
N SER A 908 -35.12 -12.97 -13.21
CA SER A 908 -35.75 -12.99 -14.53
C SER A 908 -34.76 -12.46 -15.55
N VAL A 909 -34.57 -13.21 -16.64
CA VAL A 909 -33.67 -12.86 -17.75
C VAL A 909 -34.52 -12.70 -19.00
N THR A 910 -34.28 -11.62 -19.75
CA THR A 910 -34.94 -11.29 -21.02
C THR A 910 -33.92 -10.78 -22.01
N GLY A 911 -34.09 -11.08 -23.30
CA GLY A 911 -33.14 -10.68 -24.34
C GLY A 911 -31.85 -11.51 -24.35
N GLY A 912 -31.89 -12.74 -23.82
CA GLY A 912 -30.75 -13.66 -23.85
C GLY A 912 -30.28 -13.94 -25.28
N ASN A 913 -28.98 -14.21 -25.44
CA ASN A 913 -28.30 -14.43 -26.71
C ASN A 913 -27.72 -15.86 -26.87
N GLY A 914 -28.01 -16.75 -25.91
CA GLY A 914 -27.45 -18.10 -25.87
C GLY A 914 -26.01 -18.11 -25.33
N GLY A 915 -25.27 -19.20 -25.56
CA GLY A 915 -23.93 -19.34 -25.01
C GLY A 915 -23.94 -19.54 -23.49
N GLU A 916 -23.11 -18.80 -22.75
CA GLU A 916 -23.00 -18.93 -21.30
C GLU A 916 -23.72 -17.79 -20.58
N ASP A 917 -24.64 -18.15 -19.67
CA ASP A 917 -25.25 -17.23 -18.74
C ASP A 917 -24.75 -17.52 -17.32
N ASP A 918 -23.99 -16.58 -16.76
CA ASP A 918 -23.47 -16.68 -15.40
C ASP A 918 -24.25 -15.79 -14.44
N ASN A 919 -25.19 -16.38 -13.69
CA ASN A 919 -26.11 -15.66 -12.84
C ASN A 919 -25.62 -15.65 -11.39
N THR A 920 -24.85 -14.64 -11.01
CA THR A 920 -24.32 -14.43 -9.66
C THR A 920 -25.22 -13.55 -8.80
N GLY A 921 -24.85 -13.35 -7.52
CA GLY A 921 -25.54 -12.44 -6.60
C GLY A 921 -26.91 -12.95 -6.13
N LEU A 922 -27.13 -14.26 -6.18
CA LEU A 922 -28.31 -14.89 -5.58
C LEU A 922 -28.09 -15.06 -4.07
N SER A 923 -29.16 -15.20 -3.29
CA SER A 923 -29.03 -15.37 -1.83
C SER A 923 -30.13 -16.25 -1.21
N ASN A 924 -31.00 -16.84 -2.02
CA ASN A 924 -32.14 -17.60 -1.53
C ASN A 924 -31.72 -19.01 -1.08
N SER A 925 -32.18 -19.43 0.09
CA SER A 925 -32.00 -20.80 0.56
C SER A 925 -33.01 -21.75 -0.09
N ALA A 926 -32.53 -22.82 -0.72
CA ALA A 926 -33.40 -23.79 -1.39
C ALA A 926 -32.76 -25.17 -1.55
N ARG A 927 -33.62 -26.18 -1.73
CA ARG A 927 -33.21 -27.56 -2.09
C ARG A 927 -33.35 -27.83 -3.58
N TYR A 928 -34.29 -27.17 -4.24
CA TYR A 928 -34.56 -27.31 -5.66
C TYR A 928 -34.29 -26.00 -6.39
N VAL A 929 -33.65 -26.10 -7.56
CA VAL A 929 -33.43 -24.96 -8.47
C VAL A 929 -34.00 -25.34 -9.84
N ARG A 930 -34.73 -24.42 -10.47
CA ARG A 930 -35.39 -24.60 -11.76
C ARG A 930 -35.08 -23.44 -12.69
N ILE A 931 -34.78 -23.77 -13.94
CA ILE A 931 -34.81 -22.85 -15.06
C ILE A 931 -36.17 -22.97 -15.72
N TYR A 932 -36.94 -21.89 -15.69
CA TYR A 932 -38.28 -21.82 -16.28
C TYR A 932 -38.23 -20.92 -17.52
N GLY A 933 -38.05 -21.55 -18.69
CA GLY A 933 -38.01 -20.89 -19.98
C GLY A 933 -39.38 -20.36 -20.38
N THR A 934 -39.46 -19.06 -20.67
CA THR A 934 -40.70 -18.37 -21.06
C THR A 934 -40.73 -17.92 -22.51
N THR A 935 -39.57 -17.72 -23.14
CA THR A 935 -39.46 -17.46 -24.58
C THR A 935 -38.19 -18.10 -25.15
N ARG A 936 -38.31 -18.85 -26.26
CA ARG A 936 -37.16 -19.43 -26.97
C ARG A 936 -36.43 -18.38 -27.80
N GLY A 937 -35.11 -18.50 -27.90
CA GLY A 937 -34.27 -17.66 -28.76
C GLY A 937 -34.19 -18.14 -30.21
N THR A 938 -34.66 -19.36 -30.48
CA THR A 938 -34.67 -19.97 -31.82
C THR A 938 -36.01 -20.67 -32.09
N ALA A 939 -36.19 -21.22 -33.29
CA ALA A 939 -37.37 -22.04 -33.62
C ALA A 939 -37.39 -23.41 -32.89
N TRP A 940 -36.24 -23.84 -32.36
CA TRP A 940 -36.05 -25.09 -31.63
C TRP A 940 -36.46 -24.98 -30.17
N GLY A 941 -36.34 -26.06 -29.40
CA GLY A 941 -36.59 -26.10 -27.95
C GLY A 941 -35.54 -25.33 -27.13
N TYR A 942 -35.55 -25.51 -25.82
CA TYR A 942 -34.46 -25.10 -24.94
C TYR A 942 -33.44 -26.24 -24.87
N SER A 943 -32.14 -25.93 -24.94
CA SER A 943 -31.12 -26.96 -24.79
C SER A 943 -29.89 -26.48 -24.00
N LEU A 944 -29.49 -27.26 -23.00
CA LEU A 944 -28.40 -26.94 -22.09
C LEU A 944 -27.36 -28.06 -22.11
N PHE A 945 -26.11 -27.68 -22.36
CA PHE A 945 -24.93 -28.51 -22.08
C PHE A 945 -24.69 -28.59 -20.57
N ASN A 946 -24.78 -27.46 -19.85
CA ASN A 946 -24.57 -27.44 -18.40
C ASN A 946 -25.60 -26.57 -17.67
N PHE A 947 -26.08 -27.07 -16.54
CA PHE A 947 -26.87 -26.40 -15.52
C PHE A 947 -26.17 -26.60 -14.17
N GLU A 948 -25.41 -25.59 -13.77
CA GLU A 948 -24.55 -25.61 -12.60
C GLU A 948 -25.16 -24.73 -11.50
N VAL A 949 -25.12 -25.21 -10.26
CA VAL A 949 -25.65 -24.49 -9.09
C VAL A 949 -24.57 -24.43 -8.03
N TYR A 950 -24.37 -23.25 -7.46
CA TYR A 950 -23.32 -22.98 -6.47
C TYR A 950 -23.93 -22.32 -5.24
N GLY A 951 -23.40 -22.66 -4.07
CA GLY A 951 -23.93 -22.21 -2.79
C GLY A 951 -23.19 -22.81 -1.60
N SER A 952 -23.62 -22.44 -0.39
CA SER A 952 -23.10 -22.91 0.90
C SER A 952 -24.17 -23.62 1.73
#